data_AF-A0A163LCA1-F1
#
_entry.id   AF-A0A163LCA1-F1
#
_cell.length_a   1.000
_cell.length_b   1.000
_cell.length_c   1.000
_cell.angle_alpha   90.00
_cell.angle_beta   90.00
_cell.angle_gamma   90.00
#
_symmetry.space_group_name_H-M   'P 1'
#
loop_
_entity.id
_entity.type
_entity.pdbx_description
1 polymer ?
#
loop_
_entity_poly.entity_id
_entity_poly.type
_entity_poly.pdbx_seq_one_letter_code
_entity_poly.pdbx_strand_id
1 'polypeptide(L)'
;MSNQFNDRLNSLFETADFHVTNAMVVRGMTEFGCRISTPYLSQLRTGVRTNPSPEVVAALAHFFKVHPDYFYAPSDHTPPAISGGEADLSLLEQLHNVRLRNLTSRVVDLSPSSQDLLVEMAENLRRVGLMLVDAAGSPGTVMRSPEDRSRRRSSVSASCRGEREPGENPGLSRSGKQERPPFMCTGHPPGKRRPVGSIQLDRVPASPKTCRLCRARRARRSTASWNGRVDLHRTSCAVRAVLPAETRGLVRYTRLPAVAINALAIWRNSVTTTFTSTVLGSPRIGPHRELKRATESYWAGRIDADALQAVARDLRRQGLADLRDLGLDSVPVNTFSFYDQMLDTAVLLGALPDRVASVADPLDRYFAAARGTDTIAPLEMTKWFDTNYHYLVPEISPSTTFALDPSKVLSELAEALSDGIAARPVVIGPVTFLLLSKAVGTDEPLLSRLEELLPLYADLLGRLAKAGASWVQLDEPALVGDRTDEEIEAARAAYEQLSALSERPSILLASYFGSLREALPALASTGVEGFAVDLVAGQDSIGSVPELARKLVVAGVVDGRNIWRSDLDSALSTLGALLGSVDTLAVSTSCSLLHVPYTLDAEADVDKALRSWLAFGTEKVKEVVTLATALTQGRESVEDEFALARAAASTRKDDRRLNDASVRGRLDAVLNSATGRAPAAERRAAQDELLSLPPLPTTTIGSYPQTSKIRIARAALRKGEIDEAEYVNRMRAEIAEVVALQEKLDLDVLVHGEPERNDMVQYFAEQLDGFFATANGWVQSYGTRCVRPPILYGDVSRPKQMTVDWITYAQSLTDKPVKGMLTGPVTILAWSFVRDDQPLADSANQVALAIRDETVDLQAAGIGIIQVDEPALRELLPLRAEDQRAYLDWSVGAFRLATSGVADSTAIHTHLCYSEFGAVIGAIAGLDADVTSIEAARSHMEVLDDLSSVGFDLGVGPGVYDIHSPRVPSVDEIAESLREALKAVPVERLWVNPDCGLKTRGSVEVEASLRNLVEAAKLVRAEL
;
A
#
# COMPACT_ATOMS: atom_id res chain seq x y z
N MET A 1 -54.30 21.81 -10.68
CA MET A 1 -53.63 22.47 -9.54
C MET A 1 -52.53 21.52 -9.10
N SER A 2 -51.29 21.77 -9.50
CA SER A 2 -50.17 20.84 -9.31
C SER A 2 -49.48 21.06 -7.96
N ASN A 3 -49.50 20.06 -7.09
CA ASN A 3 -48.36 19.44 -6.40
C ASN A 3 -47.18 20.28 -5.84
N GLN A 4 -47.35 21.58 -5.65
CA GLN A 4 -46.36 22.54 -5.16
C GLN A 4 -45.68 22.11 -3.84
N PHE A 5 -46.40 21.37 -2.98
CA PHE A 5 -45.87 20.86 -1.71
C PHE A 5 -44.77 19.80 -1.88
N ASN A 6 -44.97 18.80 -2.75
CA ASN A 6 -44.00 17.69 -2.86
C ASN A 6 -42.73 18.11 -3.59
N ASP A 7 -42.84 19.04 -4.55
CA ASP A 7 -41.69 19.54 -5.31
C ASP A 7 -40.79 20.39 -4.40
N ARG A 8 -41.40 21.29 -3.60
CA ARG A 8 -40.71 22.03 -2.52
C ARG A 8 -40.08 21.09 -1.49
N LEU A 9 -40.79 20.06 -1.05
CA LEU A 9 -40.25 19.08 -0.10
C LEU A 9 -39.06 18.29 -0.69
N ASN A 10 -39.14 17.83 -1.94
CA ASN A 10 -38.04 17.12 -2.58
C ASN A 10 -36.82 18.03 -2.81
N SER A 11 -37.02 19.30 -3.16
CA SER A 11 -35.94 20.28 -3.25
C SER A 11 -35.14 20.35 -1.94
N LEU A 12 -35.80 20.39 -0.77
CA LEU A 12 -35.10 20.39 0.53
C LEU A 12 -34.35 19.08 0.84
N PHE A 13 -34.76 17.95 0.26
CA PHE A 13 -34.02 16.69 0.34
C PHE A 13 -32.81 16.64 -0.60
N GLU A 14 -32.81 17.44 -1.67
CA GLU A 14 -31.76 17.51 -2.68
C GLU A 14 -30.73 18.61 -2.39
N THR A 15 -31.13 19.70 -1.72
CA THR A 15 -30.29 20.87 -1.40
C THR A 15 -29.83 20.92 0.06
N ALA A 16 -30.00 19.85 0.84
CA ALA A 16 -29.46 19.79 2.20
C ALA A 16 -27.94 19.50 2.16
N ASP A 17 -27.19 20.07 3.11
CA ASP A 17 -25.72 19.97 3.19
C ASP A 17 -25.18 18.54 3.43
N PHE A 18 -26.07 17.55 3.58
CA PHE A 18 -25.76 16.13 3.78
C PHE A 18 -26.89 15.26 3.22
N HIS A 19 -26.61 13.97 2.98
CA HIS A 19 -27.60 13.06 2.40
C HIS A 19 -28.77 12.76 3.37
N VAL A 20 -29.92 13.41 3.15
CA VAL A 20 -31.12 13.22 3.99
C VAL A 20 -31.94 12.02 3.51
N THR A 21 -32.18 11.05 4.39
CA THR A 21 -33.08 9.92 4.13
C THR A 21 -34.46 10.14 4.77
N ASN A 22 -35.51 9.48 4.25
CA ASN A 22 -36.85 9.56 4.86
C ASN A 22 -36.86 9.09 6.33
N ALA A 23 -35.99 8.15 6.70
CA ALA A 23 -35.87 7.68 8.08
C ALA A 23 -35.29 8.76 9.02
N MET A 24 -34.31 9.54 8.54
CA MET A 24 -33.72 10.64 9.30
C MET A 24 -34.74 11.75 9.56
N VAL A 25 -35.51 12.16 8.54
CA VAL A 25 -36.56 13.18 8.71
C VAL A 25 -37.65 12.69 9.67
N VAL A 26 -38.13 11.45 9.52
CA VAL A 26 -39.11 10.87 10.45
C VAL A 26 -38.60 10.83 11.89
N ARG A 27 -37.31 10.51 12.09
CA ARG A 27 -36.67 10.53 13.41
C ARG A 27 -36.60 11.95 13.98
N GLY A 28 -36.08 12.92 13.24
CA GLY A 28 -35.99 14.30 13.70
C GLY A 28 -37.37 14.96 13.95
N MET A 29 -38.38 14.65 13.13
CA MET A 29 -39.77 15.06 13.40
C MET A 29 -40.34 14.40 14.66
N THR A 30 -39.96 13.14 14.95
CA THR A 30 -40.37 12.43 16.18
C THR A 30 -39.71 13.04 17.42
N GLU A 31 -38.44 13.45 17.32
CA GLU A 31 -37.73 14.20 18.36
C GLU A 31 -38.35 15.60 18.57
N PHE A 32 -38.90 16.21 17.52
CA PHE A 32 -39.74 17.42 17.57
C PHE A 32 -41.22 17.16 17.96
N GLY A 33 -41.55 15.96 18.44
CA GLY A 33 -42.90 15.60 18.94
C GLY A 33 -43.92 15.16 17.88
N CYS A 34 -43.65 15.38 16.59
CA CYS A 34 -44.56 15.02 15.48
C CYS A 34 -44.26 13.61 14.93
N ARG A 35 -44.97 12.60 15.45
CA ARG A 35 -44.82 11.20 15.00
C ARG A 35 -45.53 10.93 13.68
N ILE A 36 -44.76 10.70 12.61
CA ILE A 36 -45.24 10.17 11.33
C ILE A 36 -44.50 8.88 10.97
N SER A 37 -44.96 8.17 9.94
CA SER A 37 -44.30 6.95 9.43
C SER A 37 -43.52 7.23 8.14
N THR A 38 -42.45 6.44 7.89
CA THR A 38 -41.66 6.53 6.66
C THR A 38 -42.49 6.35 5.38
N PRO A 39 -43.49 5.44 5.32
CA PRO A 39 -44.43 5.37 4.20
C PRO A 39 -45.28 6.63 4.04
N TYR A 40 -45.69 7.29 5.13
CA TYR A 40 -46.46 8.54 5.06
C TYR A 40 -45.62 9.70 4.50
N LEU A 41 -44.37 9.84 4.94
CA LEU A 41 -43.45 10.83 4.36
C LEU A 41 -43.14 10.54 2.89
N SER A 42 -42.97 9.27 2.53
CA SER A 42 -42.80 8.85 1.13
C SER A 42 -44.03 9.19 0.28
N GLN A 43 -45.25 9.03 0.81
CA GLN A 43 -46.49 9.46 0.13
C GLN A 43 -46.58 10.98 -0.06
N LEU A 44 -46.07 11.78 0.88
CA LEU A 44 -45.96 13.23 0.72
C LEU A 44 -44.95 13.59 -0.38
N ARG A 45 -43.75 12.99 -0.37
CA ARG A 45 -42.69 13.23 -1.37
C ARG A 45 -43.04 12.79 -2.80
N THR A 46 -43.88 11.77 -2.94
CA THR A 46 -44.35 11.27 -4.25
C THR A 46 -45.64 11.94 -4.71
N GLY A 47 -46.18 12.90 -3.94
CA GLY A 47 -47.44 13.57 -4.28
C GLY A 47 -48.70 12.67 -4.17
N VAL A 48 -48.57 11.45 -3.63
CA VAL A 48 -49.70 10.55 -3.33
C VAL A 48 -50.56 11.10 -2.18
N ARG A 49 -49.94 11.87 -1.27
CA ARG A 49 -50.62 12.78 -0.35
C ARG A 49 -50.12 14.19 -0.60
N THR A 50 -51.03 15.16 -0.62
CA THR A 50 -50.74 16.56 -1.00
C THR A 50 -51.15 17.58 0.06
N ASN A 51 -51.82 17.14 1.14
CA ASN A 51 -52.35 18.00 2.19
C ASN A 51 -51.99 17.46 3.59
N PRO A 52 -50.74 17.65 4.06
CA PRO A 52 -50.34 17.32 5.44
C PRO A 52 -50.99 18.25 6.46
N SER A 53 -51.05 17.83 7.74
CA SER A 53 -51.51 18.70 8.82
C SER A 53 -50.52 19.84 9.09
N PRO A 54 -50.97 21.00 9.63
CA PRO A 54 -50.08 22.11 9.99
C PRO A 54 -48.94 21.70 10.94
N GLU A 55 -49.19 20.73 11.83
CA GLU A 55 -48.19 20.13 12.72
C GLU A 55 -47.06 19.40 11.95
N VAL A 56 -47.42 18.64 10.91
CA VAL A 56 -46.46 17.99 10.02
C VAL A 56 -45.66 19.00 9.20
N VAL A 57 -46.30 20.09 8.74
CA VAL A 57 -45.61 21.18 8.05
C VAL A 57 -44.61 21.87 8.98
N ALA A 58 -45.03 22.21 10.20
CA ALA A 58 -44.17 22.88 11.18
C ALA A 58 -42.96 22.01 11.57
N ALA A 59 -43.16 20.70 11.76
CA ALA A 59 -42.07 19.77 12.06
C ALA A 59 -41.11 19.56 10.86
N LEU A 60 -41.62 19.51 9.63
CA LEU A 60 -40.78 19.50 8.42
C LEU A 60 -39.99 20.81 8.27
N ALA A 61 -40.65 21.94 8.48
CA ALA A 61 -40.05 23.27 8.42
C ALA A 61 -38.92 23.41 9.45
N HIS A 62 -39.15 22.96 10.69
CA HIS A 62 -38.13 22.93 11.73
C HIS A 62 -36.95 22.02 11.37
N PHE A 63 -37.20 20.78 10.91
CA PHE A 63 -36.15 19.84 10.53
C PHE A 63 -35.24 20.41 9.44
N PHE A 64 -35.81 21.02 8.40
CA PHE A 64 -35.07 21.64 7.30
C PHE A 64 -34.67 23.11 7.56
N LYS A 65 -34.92 23.64 8.76
CA LYS A 65 -34.62 25.03 9.16
C LYS A 65 -35.21 26.12 8.23
N VAL A 66 -36.37 25.87 7.63
CA VAL A 66 -37.10 26.81 6.77
C VAL A 66 -38.36 27.35 7.46
N HIS A 67 -38.92 28.46 6.96
CA HIS A 67 -40.24 28.94 7.41
C HIS A 67 -41.36 28.02 6.89
N PRO A 68 -42.42 27.71 7.67
CA PRO A 68 -43.53 26.85 7.22
C PRO A 68 -44.18 27.28 5.89
N ASP A 69 -44.21 28.58 5.60
CA ASP A 69 -44.76 29.11 4.35
C ASP A 69 -43.96 28.71 3.11
N TYR A 70 -42.69 28.27 3.24
CA TYR A 70 -41.87 27.78 2.13
C TYR A 70 -42.59 26.71 1.28
N PHE A 71 -43.37 25.84 1.94
CA PHE A 71 -44.10 24.76 1.31
C PHE A 71 -45.33 25.20 0.49
N TYR A 72 -45.75 26.46 0.64
CA TYR A 72 -46.98 27.03 0.04
C TYR A 72 -46.73 28.35 -0.71
N ALA A 73 -45.56 28.97 -0.56
CA ALA A 73 -45.20 30.21 -1.21
C ALA A 73 -45.15 30.05 -2.76
N PRO A 74 -45.67 31.04 -3.52
CA PRO A 74 -45.41 31.15 -4.96
C PRO A 74 -43.92 31.06 -5.27
N SER A 75 -43.57 30.71 -6.51
CA SER A 75 -42.18 30.47 -6.94
C SER A 75 -41.22 31.63 -6.65
N ASP A 76 -41.75 32.86 -6.56
CA ASP A 76 -40.98 34.11 -6.60
C ASP A 76 -40.89 34.80 -5.22
N HIS A 77 -41.04 34.06 -4.11
CA HIS A 77 -40.88 34.57 -2.74
C HIS A 77 -39.92 33.71 -1.89
N THR A 78 -38.85 34.35 -1.42
CA THR A 78 -37.89 33.81 -0.46
C THR A 78 -38.23 34.36 0.94
N PRO A 79 -38.70 33.54 1.90
CA PRO A 79 -38.91 33.99 3.28
C PRO A 79 -37.56 34.23 4.01
N PRO A 80 -37.48 35.16 4.95
CA PRO A 80 -36.26 35.40 5.72
C PRO A 80 -35.90 34.22 6.63
N ALA A 81 -34.60 33.96 6.78
CA ALA A 81 -34.09 32.99 7.74
C ALA A 81 -34.32 33.46 9.18
N ILE A 82 -34.44 32.51 10.12
CA ILE A 82 -34.68 32.80 11.54
C ILE A 82 -33.42 33.45 12.13
N SER A 83 -33.54 34.72 12.55
CA SER A 83 -32.43 35.52 13.04
C SER A 83 -31.95 35.06 14.42
N GLY A 84 -30.75 34.47 14.46
CA GLY A 84 -30.04 34.12 15.70
C GLY A 84 -28.52 34.00 15.55
N GLY A 85 -28.02 33.68 14.35
CA GLY A 85 -26.59 33.37 14.14
C GLY A 85 -25.61 34.54 14.21
N GLU A 86 -26.02 35.79 13.96
CA GLU A 86 -25.07 36.92 13.87
C GLU A 86 -24.36 37.25 15.20
N ALA A 87 -25.04 37.06 16.34
CA ALA A 87 -24.44 37.29 17.66
C ALA A 87 -23.38 36.23 17.99
N ASP A 88 -23.67 34.95 17.71
CA ASP A 88 -22.75 33.83 17.94
C ASP A 88 -21.57 33.86 16.96
N LEU A 89 -21.80 34.23 15.69
CA LEU A 89 -20.74 34.43 14.70
C LEU A 89 -19.79 35.57 15.08
N SER A 90 -20.31 36.70 15.58
CA SER A 90 -19.45 37.80 16.04
C SER A 90 -18.63 37.42 17.27
N LEU A 91 -19.17 36.59 18.16
CA LEU A 91 -18.42 36.05 19.31
C LEU A 91 -17.33 35.05 18.86
N LEU A 92 -17.64 34.19 17.88
CA LEU A 92 -16.68 33.27 17.28
C LEU A 92 -15.55 34.00 16.55
N GLU A 93 -15.83 35.02 15.74
CA GLU A 93 -14.80 35.86 15.11
C GLU A 93 -13.88 36.54 16.14
N GLN A 94 -14.44 37.03 17.26
CA GLN A 94 -13.65 37.63 18.34
C GLN A 94 -12.76 36.59 19.05
N LEU A 95 -13.26 35.37 19.29
CA LEU A 95 -12.48 34.26 19.82
C LEU A 95 -11.41 33.77 18.82
N HIS A 96 -11.60 34.01 17.52
CA HIS A 96 -10.58 33.71 16.50
C HIS A 96 -9.38 34.67 16.55
N ASN A 97 -9.43 35.77 17.30
CA ASN A 97 -8.30 36.70 17.45
C ASN A 97 -7.11 36.08 18.21
N VAL A 98 -5.96 35.96 17.54
CA VAL A 98 -4.71 35.36 18.08
C VAL A 98 -4.22 35.99 19.39
N ARG A 99 -4.44 37.30 19.61
CA ARG A 99 -4.07 37.97 20.86
C ARG A 99 -5.00 37.59 22.01
N LEU A 100 -6.29 37.40 21.72
CA LEU A 100 -7.27 36.94 22.71
C LEU A 100 -6.98 35.49 23.11
N ARG A 101 -6.76 34.60 22.13
CA ARG A 101 -6.39 33.19 22.39
C ARG A 101 -5.13 33.05 23.24
N ASN A 102 -4.09 33.82 22.95
CA ASN A 102 -2.84 33.85 23.73
C ASN A 102 -2.99 34.43 25.14
N LEU A 103 -4.01 35.27 25.37
CA LEU A 103 -4.34 35.73 26.72
C LEU A 103 -5.08 34.62 27.48
N THR A 104 -6.11 34.02 26.89
CA THR A 104 -6.88 32.95 27.53
C THR A 104 -6.05 31.71 27.84
N SER A 105 -5.15 31.29 26.95
CA SER A 105 -4.29 30.12 27.17
C SER A 105 -3.29 30.31 28.32
N ARG A 106 -2.92 31.55 28.64
CA ARG A 106 -2.02 31.88 29.76
C ARG A 106 -2.75 32.13 31.08
N VAL A 107 -4.07 32.25 31.05
CA VAL A 107 -4.92 32.55 32.22
C VAL A 107 -5.64 31.29 32.72
N VAL A 108 -5.82 30.28 31.87
CA VAL A 108 -6.49 28.99 32.18
C VAL A 108 -5.93 28.29 33.43
N ASP A 109 -4.61 28.30 33.63
CA ASP A 109 -3.96 27.62 34.77
C ASP A 109 -3.83 28.48 36.04
N LEU A 110 -4.32 29.73 36.01
CA LEU A 110 -4.28 30.62 37.17
C LEU A 110 -5.41 30.30 38.16
N SER A 111 -5.18 30.55 39.46
CA SER A 111 -6.24 30.40 40.46
C SER A 111 -7.43 31.32 40.15
N PRO A 112 -8.68 30.95 40.49
CA PRO A 112 -9.85 31.79 40.23
C PRO A 112 -9.69 33.23 40.74
N SER A 113 -9.14 33.40 41.95
CA SER A 113 -8.82 34.70 42.54
C SER A 113 -7.77 35.53 41.77
N SER A 114 -6.91 34.89 40.98
CA SER A 114 -5.95 35.55 40.09
C SER A 114 -6.59 35.87 38.74
N GLN A 115 -7.51 35.03 38.27
CA GLN A 115 -8.33 35.30 37.07
C GLN A 115 -9.26 36.49 37.31
N ASP A 116 -9.94 36.56 38.46
CA ASP A 116 -10.78 37.68 38.90
C ASP A 116 -9.99 38.99 38.93
N LEU A 117 -8.75 38.97 39.46
CA LEU A 117 -7.85 40.12 39.51
C LEU A 117 -7.47 40.62 38.10
N LEU A 118 -7.29 39.71 37.14
CA LEU A 118 -7.04 40.06 35.74
C LEU A 118 -8.29 40.62 35.04
N VAL A 119 -9.48 40.12 35.38
CA VAL A 119 -10.75 40.70 34.92
C VAL A 119 -10.93 42.12 35.47
N GLU A 120 -10.66 42.34 36.75
CA GLU A 120 -10.74 43.67 37.38
C GLU A 120 -9.67 44.63 36.82
N MET A 121 -8.47 44.15 36.51
CA MET A 121 -7.46 44.92 35.77
C MET A 121 -7.93 45.27 34.35
N ALA A 122 -8.56 44.34 33.63
CA ALA A 122 -9.10 44.59 32.28
C ALA A 122 -10.26 45.60 32.28
N GLU A 123 -11.14 45.56 33.29
CA GLU A 123 -12.17 46.58 33.48
C GLU A 123 -11.58 47.96 33.79
N ASN A 124 -10.58 48.04 34.68
CA ASN A 124 -9.89 49.28 34.97
C ASN A 124 -9.15 49.83 33.74
N LEU A 125 -8.52 48.98 32.93
CA LEU A 125 -7.92 49.37 31.66
C LEU A 125 -8.95 49.86 30.63
N ARG A 126 -10.16 49.31 30.59
CA ARG A 126 -11.28 49.87 29.79
C ARG A 126 -11.67 51.27 30.26
N ARG A 127 -11.76 51.51 31.58
CA ARG A 127 -12.07 52.84 32.14
C ARG A 127 -10.97 53.87 31.83
N VAL A 128 -9.70 53.47 31.92
CA VAL A 128 -8.55 54.33 31.55
C VAL A 128 -8.50 54.58 30.03
N GLY A 129 -8.79 53.56 29.21
CA GLY A 129 -8.86 53.69 27.76
C GLY A 129 -9.92 54.71 27.31
N LEU A 130 -11.10 54.70 27.92
CA LEU A 130 -12.14 55.69 27.66
C LEU A 130 -11.68 57.12 28.01
N MET A 131 -10.96 57.32 29.12
CA MET A 131 -10.40 58.63 29.48
C MET A 131 -9.28 59.12 28.54
N LEU A 132 -8.57 58.22 27.85
CA LEU A 132 -7.49 58.58 26.93
C LEU A 132 -8.01 58.99 25.53
N VAL A 133 -9.17 58.47 25.11
CA VAL A 133 -9.80 58.83 23.83
C VAL A 133 -10.32 60.28 23.85
N ASP A 134 -10.87 60.74 24.98
CA ASP A 134 -11.32 62.13 25.16
C ASP A 134 -10.17 63.16 25.19
N ALA A 135 -8.92 62.73 25.39
CA ALA A 135 -7.76 63.61 25.55
C ALA A 135 -6.95 63.86 24.25
N ALA A 136 -7.18 63.10 23.17
CA ALA A 136 -6.28 63.03 22.01
C ALA A 136 -6.67 63.90 20.80
N GLY A 137 -7.54 64.90 20.97
CA GLY A 137 -8.03 65.75 19.89
C GLY A 137 -7.21 67.01 19.61
N SER A 138 -6.01 66.93 18.98
CA SER A 138 -5.38 68.01 18.17
C SER A 138 -4.03 67.57 17.54
N PRO A 139 -3.70 67.97 16.29
CA PRO A 139 -2.46 67.57 15.61
C PRO A 139 -1.30 68.59 15.75
N GLY A 140 -0.04 68.13 15.83
CA GLY A 140 1.12 69.03 15.83
C GLY A 140 2.53 68.41 15.79
N THR A 141 3.16 68.46 14.62
CA THR A 141 4.59 68.81 14.36
C THR A 141 5.80 68.14 15.10
N VAL A 142 6.67 67.51 14.28
CA VAL A 142 8.11 67.87 14.05
C VAL A 142 9.29 67.15 14.78
N MET A 143 10.23 66.71 13.92
CA MET A 143 11.72 66.60 14.03
C MET A 143 12.48 65.29 14.38
N ARG A 144 13.78 65.33 13.98
CA ARG A 144 14.72 64.25 13.63
C ARG A 144 15.71 63.86 14.75
N SER A 145 16.06 62.56 14.81
CA SER A 145 17.44 61.99 14.94
C SER A 145 18.27 62.32 16.22
N PRO A 146 19.54 61.85 16.40
CA PRO A 146 20.34 60.85 15.67
C PRO A 146 21.12 59.84 16.59
N GLU A 147 22.13 59.16 16.03
CA GLU A 147 23.38 58.68 16.69
C GLU A 147 23.33 57.44 17.65
N ASP A 148 24.38 56.61 17.84
CA ASP A 148 25.72 56.44 17.21
C ASP A 148 26.30 55.06 17.66
N ARG A 149 27.47 54.67 17.10
CA ARG A 149 28.50 53.74 17.60
C ARG A 149 28.44 52.28 17.13
N SER A 150 29.29 51.84 16.19
CA SER A 150 30.76 51.61 16.27
C SER A 150 31.13 50.33 17.02
N ARG A 151 32.16 49.54 16.69
CA ARG A 151 33.31 49.70 15.77
C ARG A 151 34.09 48.35 15.73
N ARG A 152 34.84 48.09 14.64
CA ARG A 152 36.15 47.34 14.64
C ARG A 152 36.08 45.81 14.97
N ARG A 153 36.97 44.93 14.47
CA ARG A 153 38.08 45.04 13.47
C ARG A 153 38.58 43.62 13.09
N SER A 154 39.16 43.48 11.89
CA SER A 154 40.41 42.72 11.54
C SER A 154 40.71 41.36 12.22
N SER A 155 41.20 40.30 11.55
CA SER A 155 41.84 40.16 10.23
C SER A 155 42.52 38.78 10.10
N VAL A 156 42.71 38.25 8.88
CA VAL A 156 43.95 37.58 8.37
C VAL A 156 44.37 36.27 9.13
N SER A 157 44.73 35.14 8.50
CA SER A 157 45.44 34.86 7.25
C SER A 157 45.39 33.37 6.84
N ALA A 158 45.62 33.11 5.53
CA ALA A 158 46.45 32.02 4.98
C ALA A 158 45.98 30.55 5.07
N SER A 159 46.36 29.65 4.15
CA SER A 159 46.88 29.80 2.76
C SER A 159 46.97 28.44 2.04
N CYS A 160 47.23 28.50 0.72
CA CYS A 160 47.71 27.46 -0.21
C CYS A 160 46.64 26.87 -1.15
N ARG A 161 46.66 27.24 -2.45
CA ARG A 161 47.45 26.70 -3.59
C ARG A 161 46.63 25.60 -4.31
N GLY A 162 46.43 25.62 -5.63
CA GLY A 162 46.78 26.65 -6.62
C GLY A 162 46.24 26.30 -8.02
N GLU A 163 46.38 27.25 -8.96
CA GLU A 163 46.77 27.11 -10.39
C GLU A 163 46.10 26.03 -11.29
N ARG A 164 45.80 26.25 -12.58
CA ARG A 164 45.77 27.40 -13.51
C ARG A 164 45.11 26.90 -14.83
N GLU A 165 44.37 27.73 -15.56
CA GLU A 165 44.21 27.55 -17.02
C GLU A 165 45.47 28.04 -17.77
N PRO A 166 45.74 27.63 -19.03
CA PRO A 166 45.12 28.28 -20.20
C PRO A 166 44.96 27.43 -21.51
N GLY A 167 43.98 27.79 -22.34
CA GLY A 167 44.26 28.35 -23.68
C GLY A 167 44.55 27.44 -24.91
N GLU A 168 43.71 27.65 -25.93
CA GLU A 168 44.02 27.74 -27.38
C GLU A 168 44.06 26.51 -28.32
N ASN A 169 43.47 26.77 -29.49
CA ASN A 169 43.36 25.97 -30.72
C ASN A 169 44.61 26.21 -31.61
N PRO A 170 44.95 25.30 -32.55
CA PRO A 170 44.61 25.60 -33.95
C PRO A 170 44.32 24.37 -34.83
N GLY A 171 43.48 24.54 -35.87
CA GLY A 171 43.24 23.52 -36.90
C GLY A 171 43.91 23.83 -38.26
N LEU A 172 43.82 22.91 -39.24
CA LEU A 172 43.62 23.21 -40.67
C LEU A 172 43.66 21.97 -41.62
N SER A 173 42.55 21.75 -42.34
CA SER A 173 42.49 21.40 -43.78
C SER A 173 42.78 19.94 -44.23
N ARG A 174 42.28 19.40 -45.37
CA ARG A 174 41.74 19.98 -46.64
C ARG A 174 40.63 19.10 -47.30
N SER A 175 39.87 19.74 -48.22
CA SER A 175 39.19 19.21 -49.44
C SER A 175 38.10 18.12 -49.31
N GLY A 176 36.97 18.15 -50.04
CA GLY A 176 36.41 19.19 -50.94
C GLY A 176 35.62 18.62 -52.13
N LYS A 177 34.53 19.32 -52.55
CA LYS A 177 33.73 19.13 -53.80
C LYS A 177 32.90 17.84 -53.92
N GLN A 178 31.79 17.73 -54.69
CA GLN A 178 30.84 18.70 -55.31
C GLN A 178 29.51 17.95 -55.64
N GLU A 179 28.37 18.66 -55.63
CA GLU A 179 27.19 18.53 -56.53
C GLU A 179 26.39 17.20 -56.73
N ARG A 180 25.22 17.13 -56.06
CA ARG A 180 23.83 17.23 -56.60
C ARG A 180 23.17 16.10 -57.48
N PRO A 181 21.81 16.05 -57.56
CA PRO A 181 20.99 14.82 -57.75
C PRO A 181 20.13 14.89 -59.06
N PRO A 182 18.83 14.46 -59.16
CA PRO A 182 18.02 13.37 -58.55
C PRO A 182 17.33 12.47 -59.64
N PHE A 183 16.49 11.48 -59.27
CA PHE A 183 15.37 11.01 -60.13
C PHE A 183 14.24 10.29 -59.36
N MET A 184 12.98 10.50 -59.79
CA MET A 184 11.75 9.81 -59.34
C MET A 184 11.30 8.71 -60.32
N CYS A 185 10.45 7.76 -59.87
CA CYS A 185 9.28 7.17 -60.60
C CYS A 185 8.46 6.29 -59.61
N THR A 186 7.21 6.63 -59.20
CA THR A 186 5.87 6.38 -59.82
C THR A 186 5.31 4.93 -59.75
N GLY A 187 4.05 4.76 -59.30
CA GLY A 187 3.23 3.54 -59.59
C GLY A 187 2.18 3.16 -58.52
N HIS A 188 0.92 2.85 -58.92
CA HIS A 188 -0.26 2.62 -58.05
C HIS A 188 -1.07 1.32 -58.48
N PRO A 189 -2.26 0.95 -57.91
CA PRO A 189 -2.78 -0.43 -57.68
C PRO A 189 -3.81 -0.89 -58.77
N PRO A 190 -4.83 -1.83 -58.64
CA PRO A 190 -5.39 -2.61 -57.48
C PRO A 190 -5.99 -4.05 -57.70
N GLY A 191 -6.43 -4.74 -56.62
CA GLY A 191 -7.51 -5.77 -56.65
C GLY A 191 -7.57 -6.71 -55.41
N LYS A 192 -8.63 -6.83 -54.58
CA LYS A 192 -10.08 -7.17 -54.75
C LYS A 192 -10.41 -8.68 -54.94
N ARG A 193 -10.91 -9.37 -53.89
CA ARG A 193 -12.30 -9.92 -53.72
C ARG A 193 -12.49 -10.88 -52.51
N ARG A 194 -13.72 -10.89 -51.95
CA ARG A 194 -14.28 -11.85 -50.94
C ARG A 194 -15.08 -13.00 -51.65
N PRO A 195 -16.05 -13.77 -51.05
CA PRO A 195 -16.34 -14.23 -49.65
C PRO A 195 -16.80 -15.74 -49.53
N VAL A 196 -17.29 -16.12 -48.32
CA VAL A 196 -18.34 -17.14 -47.96
C VAL A 196 -17.92 -18.59 -47.62
N GLY A 197 -18.40 -19.06 -46.44
CA GLY A 197 -18.55 -20.48 -46.06
C GLY A 197 -19.06 -20.62 -44.60
N SER A 198 -20.25 -21.23 -44.38
CA SER A 198 -21.00 -21.23 -43.10
C SER A 198 -21.59 -22.61 -42.75
N ILE A 199 -22.32 -22.74 -41.60
CA ILE A 199 -23.19 -23.86 -41.09
C ILE A 199 -22.49 -24.67 -39.96
N GLN A 200 -22.91 -24.58 -38.67
CA GLN A 200 -24.01 -25.31 -37.96
C GLN A 200 -23.79 -26.84 -37.88
N LEU A 201 -24.16 -27.63 -36.85
CA LEU A 201 -24.83 -27.55 -35.52
C LEU A 201 -24.19 -28.69 -34.64
N ASP A 202 -24.34 -28.83 -33.32
CA ASP A 202 -25.55 -29.34 -32.63
C ASP A 202 -25.41 -29.41 -31.08
N ARG A 203 -26.50 -29.76 -30.38
CA ARG A 203 -26.64 -29.70 -28.90
C ARG A 203 -26.80 -31.08 -28.19
N VAL A 204 -26.09 -31.27 -27.05
CA VAL A 204 -26.61 -31.87 -25.76
C VAL A 204 -26.95 -33.40 -25.79
N PRO A 205 -27.11 -34.21 -24.69
CA PRO A 205 -27.01 -33.99 -23.21
C PRO A 205 -26.14 -34.99 -22.36
N ALA A 206 -26.03 -34.64 -21.06
CA ALA A 206 -26.13 -35.51 -19.85
C ALA A 206 -24.96 -36.42 -19.35
N SER A 207 -24.89 -36.44 -18.01
CA SER A 207 -24.16 -37.36 -17.12
C SER A 207 -25.11 -38.48 -16.61
N PRO A 208 -24.86 -39.21 -15.50
CA PRO A 208 -23.63 -39.74 -14.91
C PRO A 208 -23.70 -41.28 -14.75
N LYS A 209 -22.62 -41.97 -14.30
CA LYS A 209 -22.74 -43.16 -13.42
C LYS A 209 -21.43 -43.63 -12.77
N THR A 210 -21.60 -44.37 -11.68
CA THR A 210 -20.60 -44.79 -10.70
C THR A 210 -20.23 -46.28 -10.83
N CYS A 211 -19.20 -46.66 -10.05
CA CYS A 211 -19.13 -47.89 -9.21
C CYS A 211 -18.16 -49.03 -9.62
N ARG A 212 -17.14 -49.21 -8.75
CA ARG A 212 -16.51 -50.45 -8.24
C ARG A 212 -16.25 -51.64 -9.19
N LEU A 213 -15.03 -52.19 -9.10
CA LEU A 213 -14.82 -53.56 -8.57
C LEU A 213 -13.35 -53.89 -8.23
N CYS A 214 -13.14 -54.51 -7.08
CA CYS A 214 -11.86 -55.14 -6.71
C CYS A 214 -11.79 -56.58 -7.25
N ARG A 215 -10.59 -57.08 -7.63
CA ARG A 215 -9.91 -58.20 -6.93
C ARG A 215 -8.68 -58.75 -7.66
N ALA A 216 -7.63 -58.90 -6.86
CA ALA A 216 -6.43 -59.73 -7.01
C ALA A 216 -6.46 -60.97 -7.94
N ARG A 217 -5.29 -61.27 -8.55
CA ARG A 217 -4.45 -62.42 -8.12
C ARG A 217 -3.02 -62.41 -8.69
N ARG A 218 -2.09 -62.93 -7.88
CA ARG A 218 -0.68 -63.25 -8.24
C ARG A 218 -0.61 -64.45 -9.21
N ALA A 219 0.43 -64.52 -10.07
CA ALA A 219 1.60 -65.42 -9.87
C ALA A 219 2.33 -65.95 -11.15
N ARG A 220 3.67 -65.74 -11.16
CA ARG A 220 4.76 -66.67 -11.57
C ARG A 220 4.96 -67.13 -13.04
N ARG A 221 6.09 -66.73 -13.67
CA ARG A 221 7.30 -67.54 -14.06
C ARG A 221 8.19 -66.73 -15.06
N SER A 222 9.47 -66.41 -14.77
CA SER A 222 10.74 -67.17 -15.02
C SER A 222 11.05 -67.41 -16.53
N THR A 223 12.22 -67.17 -17.16
CA THR A 223 13.68 -67.13 -16.80
C THR A 223 14.50 -66.43 -17.93
N ALA A 224 15.82 -66.13 -17.90
CA ALA A 224 16.81 -65.71 -16.88
C ALA A 224 18.27 -65.69 -17.47
N SER A 225 19.03 -64.58 -17.35
CA SER A 225 20.50 -64.48 -17.62
C SER A 225 21.07 -63.23 -16.88
N TRP A 226 21.99 -63.29 -15.90
CA TRP A 226 23.45 -63.62 -15.92
C TRP A 226 24.22 -62.77 -16.95
N ASN A 227 25.29 -61.99 -16.64
CA ASN A 227 26.26 -61.92 -15.52
C ASN A 227 26.59 -60.44 -15.16
N GLY A 228 27.29 -60.09 -14.06
CA GLY A 228 27.89 -60.87 -12.97
C GLY A 228 28.54 -59.97 -11.88
N ARG A 229 28.91 -60.55 -10.73
CA ARG A 229 29.64 -59.90 -9.61
C ARG A 229 30.96 -60.62 -9.35
N VAL A 230 31.91 -59.93 -8.73
CA VAL A 230 33.05 -60.53 -8.01
C VAL A 230 33.00 -60.08 -6.55
N ASP A 231 33.24 -61.01 -5.64
CA ASP A 231 33.32 -60.84 -4.20
C ASP A 231 34.62 -61.50 -3.71
N LEU A 232 35.27 -60.98 -2.68
CA LEU A 232 36.46 -61.59 -2.05
C LEU A 232 36.39 -61.54 -0.52
N HIS A 233 37.12 -62.44 0.14
CA HIS A 233 36.60 -63.14 1.30
C HIS A 233 37.55 -63.11 2.52
N ARG A 234 36.97 -63.03 3.73
CA ARG A 234 37.42 -63.60 5.03
C ARG A 234 38.83 -63.33 5.59
N THR A 235 38.87 -63.07 6.90
CA THR A 235 39.54 -64.01 7.84
C THR A 235 38.96 -63.88 9.27
N SER A 236 39.24 -64.89 10.10
CA SER A 236 38.69 -65.05 11.46
C SER A 236 39.79 -65.43 12.44
N CYS A 237 39.71 -65.02 13.71
CA CYS A 237 40.32 -65.78 14.81
C CYS A 237 39.63 -65.50 16.17
N ALA A 238 39.82 -66.39 17.13
CA ALA A 238 39.09 -66.43 18.41
C ALA A 238 40.01 -66.21 19.62
N VAL A 239 39.47 -65.73 20.75
CA VAL A 239 39.93 -66.01 22.12
C VAL A 239 38.72 -66.07 23.08
N ARG A 240 38.85 -66.84 24.16
CA ARG A 240 37.82 -67.21 25.16
C ARG A 240 38.41 -67.02 26.57
N ALA A 241 37.58 -66.66 27.57
CA ALA A 241 37.98 -66.33 28.97
C ALA A 241 38.76 -64.99 29.08
N VAL A 242 38.70 -64.22 30.17
CA VAL A 242 38.79 -64.57 31.61
C VAL A 242 37.81 -63.76 32.49
N LEU A 243 37.22 -64.42 33.50
CA LEU A 243 36.65 -63.79 34.71
C LEU A 243 37.65 -63.91 35.85
N PRO A 244 37.62 -62.98 36.82
CA PRO A 244 37.61 -63.42 38.23
C PRO A 244 36.39 -62.87 38.99
N ALA A 245 35.93 -63.65 39.97
CA ALA A 245 35.02 -63.23 41.02
C ALA A 245 35.79 -63.22 42.37
N GLU A 246 35.06 -63.02 43.48
CA GLU A 246 35.54 -63.01 44.90
C GLU A 246 36.14 -61.66 45.37
N THR A 247 35.94 -61.17 46.61
CA THR A 247 35.05 -61.61 47.72
C THR A 247 34.63 -60.47 48.67
N ARG A 248 33.64 -60.79 49.51
CA ARG A 248 33.05 -60.08 50.67
C ARG A 248 34.03 -59.40 51.66
N GLY A 249 33.58 -58.32 52.30
CA GLY A 249 34.14 -57.76 53.56
C GLY A 249 33.82 -56.26 53.77
N LEU A 250 32.66 -55.82 54.30
CA LEU A 250 32.26 -55.80 55.72
C LEU A 250 33.17 -54.92 56.63
N VAL A 251 32.75 -53.68 56.98
CA VAL A 251 32.68 -53.08 58.35
C VAL A 251 32.45 -51.54 58.38
N ARG A 252 31.30 -51.15 58.97
CA ARG A 252 30.95 -49.96 59.82
C ARG A 252 31.22 -48.48 59.41
N TYR A 253 30.09 -47.78 59.22
CA TYR A 253 29.61 -46.58 59.97
C TYR A 253 30.52 -45.35 60.24
N THR A 254 30.13 -44.23 59.63
CA THR A 254 29.94 -42.89 60.27
C THR A 254 28.81 -42.13 59.56
N ARG A 255 28.22 -41.08 60.18
CA ARG A 255 26.92 -40.48 59.78
C ARG A 255 27.04 -39.07 59.13
N LEU A 256 26.29 -38.89 58.03
CA LEU A 256 25.55 -37.67 57.60
C LEU A 256 26.34 -36.37 57.25
N PRO A 257 25.74 -35.40 56.51
CA PRO A 257 24.50 -35.40 55.69
C PRO A 257 24.72 -34.90 54.22
N ALA A 258 23.67 -34.96 53.37
CA ALA A 258 23.17 -33.84 52.52
C ALA A 258 22.41 -34.30 51.24
N VAL A 259 21.39 -33.51 50.87
CA VAL A 259 20.60 -33.49 49.61
C VAL A 259 20.00 -34.82 49.13
N ALA A 260 18.79 -35.07 49.62
CA ALA A 260 17.85 -35.99 48.99
C ALA A 260 17.27 -35.40 47.68
N ILE A 261 16.99 -36.30 46.71
CA ILE A 261 15.85 -36.21 45.78
C ILE A 261 15.70 -34.86 45.05
N ASN A 262 16.47 -34.63 43.97
CA ASN A 262 16.08 -33.67 42.93
C ASN A 262 16.67 -33.95 41.52
N ALA A 263 16.79 -35.23 41.13
CA ALA A 263 17.35 -35.64 39.84
C ALA A 263 16.39 -36.50 38.96
N LEU A 264 15.14 -36.71 39.41
CA LEU A 264 14.15 -37.57 38.73
C LEU A 264 12.80 -36.88 38.47
N ALA A 265 12.71 -35.56 38.72
CA ALA A 265 11.53 -34.75 38.46
C ALA A 265 11.72 -33.72 37.31
N ILE A 266 12.96 -33.50 36.85
CA ILE A 266 13.28 -32.54 35.77
C ILE A 266 13.20 -33.18 34.37
N TRP A 267 13.19 -34.52 34.29
CA TRP A 267 13.24 -35.26 33.02
C TRP A 267 11.90 -35.93 32.68
N ARG A 268 10.80 -35.16 32.68
CA ARG A 268 9.48 -35.69 32.28
C ARG A 268 8.46 -34.72 31.66
N ASN A 269 8.85 -33.50 31.30
CA ASN A 269 7.99 -32.56 30.54
C ASN A 269 8.52 -32.19 29.14
N SER A 270 9.69 -32.69 28.70
CA SER A 270 10.17 -32.52 27.33
C SER A 270 9.52 -33.52 26.37
N VAL A 271 8.20 -33.41 26.21
CA VAL A 271 7.56 -33.79 24.94
C VAL A 271 7.46 -32.50 24.14
N THR A 272 8.58 -32.08 23.55
CA THR A 272 8.59 -31.03 22.53
C THR A 272 7.73 -31.54 21.38
N THR A 273 6.51 -31.02 21.29
CA THR A 273 5.61 -31.24 20.16
C THR A 273 6.12 -30.38 19.01
N THR A 274 7.11 -30.91 18.30
CA THR A 274 7.59 -30.35 17.05
C THR A 274 6.57 -30.63 15.95
N PHE A 275 6.39 -29.66 15.07
CA PHE A 275 5.54 -29.75 13.89
C PHE A 275 6.43 -29.85 12.65
N THR A 276 5.86 -30.25 11.51
CA THR A 276 6.59 -30.54 10.27
C THR A 276 6.18 -29.64 9.11
N SER A 277 5.03 -28.99 9.20
CA SER A 277 4.40 -28.20 8.14
C SER A 277 3.64 -27.01 8.71
N THR A 278 3.84 -25.81 8.14
CA THR A 278 3.09 -24.63 8.54
C THR A 278 3.06 -23.55 7.46
N VAL A 279 2.34 -22.46 7.72
CA VAL A 279 2.52 -21.18 7.01
C VAL A 279 2.67 -20.08 8.05
N LEU A 280 3.34 -18.98 7.71
CA LEU A 280 3.55 -17.89 8.67
C LEU A 280 2.32 -16.99 8.85
N GLY A 281 1.35 -17.06 7.93
CA GLY A 281 0.07 -16.38 8.02
C GLY A 281 -0.84 -16.65 6.82
N SER A 282 -2.07 -16.16 6.90
CA SER A 282 -3.15 -16.46 5.94
C SER A 282 -3.93 -15.19 5.53
N PRO A 283 -4.38 -15.08 4.27
CA PRO A 283 -5.15 -13.92 3.81
C PRO A 283 -6.53 -13.87 4.47
N ARG A 284 -6.97 -12.68 4.89
CA ARG A 284 -8.10 -12.48 5.83
C ARG A 284 -9.37 -11.81 5.28
N ILE A 285 -9.33 -11.24 4.06
CA ILE A 285 -10.47 -10.46 3.53
C ILE A 285 -11.67 -11.35 3.08
N GLY A 286 -11.43 -12.64 2.89
CA GLY A 286 -12.36 -13.65 2.39
C GLY A 286 -12.24 -13.87 0.86
N PRO A 287 -12.45 -15.10 0.34
CA PRO A 287 -12.29 -15.43 -1.09
C PRO A 287 -13.14 -14.57 -2.03
N HIS A 288 -14.29 -14.08 -1.56
CA HIS A 288 -15.12 -13.14 -2.32
C HIS A 288 -15.14 -11.75 -1.70
N ARG A 289 -14.21 -11.41 -0.79
CA ARG A 289 -14.12 -10.13 -0.04
C ARG A 289 -15.33 -9.88 0.86
N GLU A 290 -15.70 -10.90 1.62
CA GLU A 290 -16.75 -10.92 2.64
C GLU A 290 -16.47 -9.87 3.73
N LEU A 291 -15.26 -9.85 4.28
CA LEU A 291 -14.86 -8.91 5.33
C LEU A 291 -14.95 -7.46 4.85
N LYS A 292 -14.50 -7.18 3.61
CA LYS A 292 -14.67 -5.86 2.98
C LYS A 292 -16.12 -5.39 3.04
N ARG A 293 -17.07 -6.22 2.59
CA ARG A 293 -18.50 -5.88 2.54
C ARG A 293 -19.10 -5.69 3.93
N ALA A 294 -18.70 -6.52 4.90
CA ALA A 294 -19.17 -6.43 6.27
C ALA A 294 -18.66 -5.13 6.92
N THR A 295 -17.35 -4.91 6.92
CA THR A 295 -16.71 -3.72 7.49
C THR A 295 -17.20 -2.42 6.84
N GLU A 296 -17.33 -2.36 5.50
CA GLU A 296 -17.91 -1.19 4.81
C GLU A 296 -19.42 -0.99 5.05
N SER A 297 -20.12 -2.02 5.55
CA SER A 297 -21.52 -1.92 5.97
C SER A 297 -21.68 -1.52 7.42
N TYR A 298 -20.73 -1.91 8.27
CA TYR A 298 -20.61 -1.43 9.64
C TYR A 298 -20.34 0.08 9.67
N TRP A 299 -19.30 0.55 8.96
CA TRP A 299 -18.97 1.98 8.85
C TRP A 299 -20.10 2.85 8.26
N ALA A 300 -21.03 2.25 7.53
CA ALA A 300 -22.18 2.93 6.95
C ALA A 300 -23.47 2.75 7.76
N GLY A 301 -23.40 2.22 8.98
CA GLY A 301 -24.55 1.99 9.86
C GLY A 301 -25.60 1.01 9.32
N ARG A 302 -25.22 0.13 8.39
CA ARG A 302 -26.12 -0.87 7.76
C ARG A 302 -26.15 -2.20 8.52
N ILE A 303 -25.12 -2.50 9.30
CA ILE A 303 -25.03 -3.64 10.22
C ILE A 303 -24.42 -3.16 11.54
N ASP A 304 -24.67 -3.89 12.62
CA ASP A 304 -24.07 -3.65 13.95
C ASP A 304 -22.75 -4.42 14.14
N ALA A 305 -22.13 -4.23 15.31
CA ALA A 305 -20.87 -4.88 15.67
C ALA A 305 -21.01 -6.40 15.76
N ASP A 306 -22.14 -6.91 16.27
CA ASP A 306 -22.39 -8.36 16.39
C ASP A 306 -22.47 -9.04 15.02
N ALA A 307 -23.13 -8.41 14.04
CA ALA A 307 -23.18 -8.90 12.66
C ALA A 307 -21.81 -8.86 11.98
N LEU A 308 -20.99 -7.83 12.23
CA LEU A 308 -19.60 -7.76 11.74
C LEU A 308 -18.73 -8.87 12.37
N GLN A 309 -18.84 -9.06 13.69
CA GLN A 309 -18.13 -10.11 14.42
C GLN A 309 -18.57 -11.52 14.00
N ALA A 310 -19.83 -11.71 13.61
CA ALA A 310 -20.31 -12.97 13.05
C ALA A 310 -19.61 -13.31 11.73
N VAL A 311 -19.53 -12.37 10.78
CA VAL A 311 -18.81 -12.58 9.51
C VAL A 311 -17.31 -12.82 9.75
N ALA A 312 -16.69 -12.09 10.69
CA ALA A 312 -15.30 -12.30 11.06
C ALA A 312 -15.02 -13.71 11.62
N ARG A 313 -15.87 -14.18 12.54
CA ARG A 313 -15.79 -15.53 13.12
C ARG A 313 -16.00 -16.61 12.07
N ASP A 314 -16.99 -16.47 11.19
CA ASP A 314 -17.26 -17.46 10.15
C ASP A 314 -16.07 -17.57 9.16
N LEU A 315 -15.44 -16.43 8.82
CA LEU A 315 -14.22 -16.39 7.99
C LEU A 315 -13.02 -17.05 8.68
N ARG A 316 -12.75 -16.73 9.96
CA ARG A 316 -11.68 -17.39 10.73
C ARG A 316 -11.91 -18.89 10.80
N ARG A 317 -13.10 -19.31 11.20
CA ARG A 317 -13.46 -20.71 11.37
C ARG A 317 -13.28 -21.51 10.07
N GLN A 318 -13.77 -20.98 8.95
CA GLN A 318 -13.61 -21.65 7.65
C GLN A 318 -12.13 -21.70 7.25
N GLY A 319 -11.40 -20.58 7.30
CA GLY A 319 -9.99 -20.55 6.90
C GLY A 319 -9.08 -21.44 7.76
N LEU A 320 -9.32 -21.51 9.06
CA LEU A 320 -8.58 -22.39 9.96
C LEU A 320 -8.92 -23.87 9.73
N ALA A 321 -10.18 -24.19 9.44
CA ALA A 321 -10.59 -25.54 9.03
C ALA A 321 -9.95 -25.94 7.69
N ASP A 322 -9.93 -25.04 6.70
CA ASP A 322 -9.30 -25.28 5.40
C ASP A 322 -7.79 -25.55 5.55
N LEU A 323 -7.07 -24.76 6.35
CA LEU A 323 -5.63 -24.97 6.62
C LEU A 323 -5.35 -26.32 7.30
N ARG A 324 -6.18 -26.73 8.26
CA ARG A 324 -6.11 -28.05 8.91
C ARG A 324 -6.40 -29.17 7.89
N ASP A 325 -7.46 -29.03 7.10
CA ASP A 325 -7.95 -30.08 6.19
C ASP A 325 -7.04 -30.25 4.95
N LEU A 326 -6.23 -29.23 4.63
CA LEU A 326 -5.12 -29.32 3.67
C LEU A 326 -3.91 -30.09 4.23
N GLY A 327 -3.83 -30.32 5.55
CA GLY A 327 -2.85 -31.19 6.20
C GLY A 327 -1.79 -30.50 7.06
N LEU A 328 -1.93 -29.20 7.39
CA LEU A 328 -0.97 -28.53 8.28
C LEU A 328 -1.07 -29.04 9.73
N ASP A 329 0.08 -29.38 10.31
CA ASP A 329 0.22 -29.82 11.72
C ASP A 329 0.61 -28.67 12.68
N SER A 330 0.87 -27.47 12.17
CA SER A 330 0.81 -26.22 12.94
C SER A 330 0.13 -25.11 12.13
N VAL A 331 -0.96 -24.55 12.66
CA VAL A 331 -1.81 -23.57 11.98
C VAL A 331 -1.70 -22.20 12.67
N PRO A 332 -1.36 -21.12 11.95
CA PRO A 332 -1.25 -19.79 12.55
C PRO A 332 -2.63 -19.22 12.90
N VAL A 333 -2.77 -18.63 14.09
CA VAL A 333 -3.98 -17.91 14.56
C VAL A 333 -3.61 -16.49 14.98
N ASN A 334 -4.60 -15.60 15.19
CA ASN A 334 -4.39 -14.15 15.38
C ASN A 334 -3.84 -13.41 14.14
N THR A 335 -3.78 -14.09 12.98
CA THR A 335 -3.49 -13.52 11.65
C THR A 335 -4.66 -12.70 11.08
N PHE A 336 -5.88 -12.97 11.56
CA PHE A 336 -7.06 -12.19 11.25
C PHE A 336 -6.96 -10.78 11.83
N SER A 337 -7.50 -9.80 11.12
CA SER A 337 -7.63 -8.41 11.54
C SER A 337 -8.81 -7.77 10.84
N PHE A 338 -9.45 -6.79 11.47
CA PHE A 338 -10.47 -5.97 10.82
C PHE A 338 -9.87 -4.92 9.87
N TYR A 339 -8.60 -4.57 10.06
CA TYR A 339 -7.91 -3.57 9.24
C TYR A 339 -6.43 -3.91 9.04
N ASP A 340 -5.65 -3.93 10.13
CA ASP A 340 -4.19 -4.07 10.11
C ASP A 340 -3.61 -4.72 11.39
N GLN A 341 -2.57 -5.55 11.24
CA GLN A 341 -1.93 -6.28 12.33
C GLN A 341 -0.98 -5.43 13.20
N MET A 342 -0.40 -4.35 12.68
CA MET A 342 0.36 -3.40 13.51
C MET A 342 -0.60 -2.59 14.37
N LEU A 343 -1.74 -2.15 13.83
CA LEU A 343 -2.83 -1.57 14.64
C LEU A 343 -3.36 -2.56 15.70
N ASP A 344 -3.58 -3.84 15.35
CA ASP A 344 -3.98 -4.85 16.33
C ASP A 344 -2.93 -5.00 17.46
N THR A 345 -1.64 -4.87 17.13
CA THR A 345 -0.54 -4.90 18.11
C THR A 345 -0.50 -3.62 18.95
N ALA A 346 -0.79 -2.46 18.37
CA ALA A 346 -0.94 -1.22 19.12
C ALA A 346 -2.11 -1.30 20.13
N VAL A 347 -3.22 -1.94 19.77
CA VAL A 347 -4.32 -2.21 20.72
C VAL A 347 -3.91 -3.20 21.80
N LEU A 348 -3.26 -4.31 21.43
CA LEU A 348 -2.72 -5.31 22.35
C LEU A 348 -1.79 -4.71 23.42
N LEU A 349 -1.05 -3.66 23.08
CA LEU A 349 -0.10 -2.96 23.96
C LEU A 349 -0.65 -1.65 24.55
N GLY A 350 -1.92 -1.30 24.32
CA GLY A 350 -2.52 -0.07 24.83
C GLY A 350 -1.97 1.22 24.20
N ALA A 351 -1.22 1.11 23.10
CA ALA A 351 -0.47 2.15 22.44
C ALA A 351 -1.27 2.92 21.36
N LEU A 352 -2.58 3.09 21.57
CA LEU A 352 -3.39 3.99 20.73
C LEU A 352 -3.18 5.45 21.20
N PRO A 353 -3.12 6.44 20.28
CA PRO A 353 -2.87 7.83 20.65
C PRO A 353 -4.05 8.45 21.41
N ASP A 354 -3.77 9.34 22.37
CA ASP A 354 -4.76 9.96 23.25
C ASP A 354 -5.97 10.58 22.50
N ARG A 355 -5.76 11.06 21.27
CA ARG A 355 -6.82 11.64 20.42
C ARG A 355 -7.99 10.69 20.13
N VAL A 356 -7.80 9.36 20.14
CA VAL A 356 -8.88 8.38 19.98
C VAL A 356 -9.50 7.92 21.31
N ALA A 357 -8.90 8.24 22.46
CA ALA A 357 -9.36 7.75 23.77
C ALA A 357 -10.79 8.22 24.13
N SER A 358 -11.25 9.33 23.55
CA SER A 358 -12.61 9.86 23.68
C SER A 358 -13.69 8.96 23.05
N VAL A 359 -13.33 8.10 22.10
CA VAL A 359 -14.26 7.15 21.47
C VAL A 359 -14.49 5.99 22.44
N ALA A 360 -15.73 5.86 22.94
CA ALA A 360 -16.04 4.96 24.05
C ALA A 360 -16.04 3.47 23.65
N ASP A 361 -16.62 3.13 22.50
CA ASP A 361 -16.66 1.76 22.00
C ASP A 361 -15.27 1.31 21.48
N PRO A 362 -14.75 0.14 21.86
CA PRO A 362 -13.42 -0.31 21.44
C PRO A 362 -13.26 -0.55 19.93
N LEU A 363 -14.31 -1.01 19.24
CA LEU A 363 -14.29 -1.29 17.81
C LEU A 363 -14.38 0.01 17.00
N ASP A 364 -15.22 0.95 17.43
CA ASP A 364 -15.23 2.29 16.84
C ASP A 364 -13.94 3.05 17.13
N ARG A 365 -13.31 2.88 18.31
CA ARG A 365 -11.99 3.46 18.62
C ARG A 365 -10.90 2.90 17.71
N TYR A 366 -10.90 1.58 17.50
CA TYR A 366 -10.02 0.92 16.54
C TYR A 366 -10.17 1.50 15.13
N PHE A 367 -11.41 1.66 14.65
CA PHE A 367 -11.64 2.29 13.34
C PHE A 367 -11.35 3.80 13.31
N ALA A 368 -11.53 4.53 14.41
CA ALA A 368 -11.15 5.94 14.50
C ALA A 368 -9.63 6.11 14.35
N ALA A 369 -8.83 5.24 14.95
CA ALA A 369 -7.38 5.19 14.69
C ALA A 369 -7.07 4.81 13.23
N ALA A 370 -7.80 3.84 12.65
CA ALA A 370 -7.52 3.32 11.33
C ALA A 370 -7.89 4.22 10.14
N ARG A 371 -8.98 4.98 10.26
CA ARG A 371 -9.58 5.74 9.15
C ARG A 371 -10.17 7.11 9.55
N GLY A 372 -9.96 7.52 10.79
CA GLY A 372 -10.43 8.80 11.31
C GLY A 372 -11.94 8.89 11.51
N THR A 373 -12.35 10.05 12.00
CA THR A 373 -13.75 10.51 12.10
C THR A 373 -13.84 11.93 11.53
N ASP A 374 -15.01 12.56 11.60
CA ASP A 374 -15.19 13.97 11.19
C ASP A 374 -14.35 14.96 12.04
N THR A 375 -13.80 14.53 13.18
CA THR A 375 -13.04 15.36 14.13
C THR A 375 -11.69 14.78 14.56
N ILE A 376 -11.41 13.51 14.26
CA ILE A 376 -10.18 12.82 14.67
C ILE A 376 -9.41 12.37 13.43
N ALA A 377 -8.16 12.82 13.30
CA ALA A 377 -7.27 12.36 12.25
C ALA A 377 -6.83 10.89 12.48
N PRO A 378 -6.77 10.05 11.42
CA PRO A 378 -6.25 8.69 11.51
C PRO A 378 -4.77 8.66 11.93
N LEU A 379 -4.25 7.46 12.19
CA LEU A 379 -2.82 7.19 12.18
C LEU A 379 -2.25 7.34 10.76
N GLU A 380 -0.94 7.58 10.68
CA GLU A 380 -0.20 7.49 9.43
C GLU A 380 -0.23 6.05 8.87
N MET A 381 -0.22 5.92 7.54
CA MET A 381 -0.26 4.63 6.85
C MET A 381 0.89 4.56 5.86
N THR A 382 1.75 3.55 5.97
CA THR A 382 2.94 3.38 5.12
C THR A 382 3.12 1.93 4.67
N LYS A 383 4.01 1.69 3.71
CA LYS A 383 4.26 0.37 3.11
C LYS A 383 4.85 -0.59 4.14
N TRP A 384 4.34 -1.82 4.15
CA TRP A 384 4.91 -2.91 4.93
C TRP A 384 6.06 -3.51 4.14
N PHE A 385 7.28 -3.01 4.42
CA PHE A 385 8.51 -3.39 3.71
C PHE A 385 8.38 -3.16 2.18
N ASP A 386 9.01 -4.00 1.36
CA ASP A 386 8.96 -4.00 -0.10
C ASP A 386 7.70 -4.69 -0.66
N THR A 387 6.55 -4.50 0.01
CA THR A 387 5.26 -5.07 -0.39
C THR A 387 4.20 -4.01 -0.64
N ASN A 388 3.20 -4.32 -1.48
CA ASN A 388 2.04 -3.44 -1.71
C ASN A 388 0.95 -3.56 -0.61
N TYR A 389 1.28 -4.19 0.53
CA TYR A 389 0.49 -4.10 1.76
C TYR A 389 0.94 -2.85 2.55
N HIS A 390 0.02 -2.17 3.23
CA HIS A 390 0.31 -1.01 4.07
C HIS A 390 -0.18 -1.27 5.49
N TYR A 391 0.65 -0.87 6.45
CA TYR A 391 0.33 -0.93 7.88
C TYR A 391 0.07 0.46 8.44
N LEU A 392 -0.55 0.54 9.61
CA LEU A 392 -0.75 1.79 10.34
C LEU A 392 0.37 1.98 11.35
N VAL A 393 1.09 3.10 11.22
CA VAL A 393 2.27 3.40 12.03
C VAL A 393 1.82 3.77 13.44
N PRO A 394 2.21 3.02 14.50
CA PRO A 394 1.89 3.42 15.86
C PRO A 394 2.65 4.69 16.24
N GLU A 395 1.95 5.61 16.89
CA GLU A 395 2.51 6.90 17.35
C GLU A 395 2.84 6.82 18.83
N ILE A 396 4.13 6.86 19.16
CA ILE A 396 4.64 6.66 20.53
C ILE A 396 5.26 7.96 21.03
N SER A 397 4.68 8.53 22.09
CA SER A 397 5.19 9.70 22.78
C SER A 397 5.78 9.34 24.14
N PRO A 398 6.56 10.23 24.79
CA PRO A 398 6.99 10.04 26.18
C PRO A 398 5.83 9.88 27.19
N SER A 399 4.59 10.26 26.85
CA SER A 399 3.41 10.05 27.68
C SER A 399 2.66 8.74 27.40
N THR A 400 2.92 8.06 26.28
CA THR A 400 2.29 6.78 25.94
C THR A 400 2.59 5.76 27.03
N THR A 401 1.53 5.27 27.69
CA THR A 401 1.62 4.26 28.75
C THR A 401 1.17 2.91 28.20
N PHE A 402 2.08 1.94 28.14
CA PHE A 402 1.76 0.61 27.61
C PHE A 402 0.97 -0.23 28.61
N ALA A 403 -0.02 -0.99 28.12
CA ALA A 403 -0.84 -1.90 28.91
C ALA A 403 -1.33 -3.08 28.07
N LEU A 404 -1.29 -4.30 28.62
CA LEU A 404 -1.66 -5.50 27.86
C LEU A 404 -3.18 -5.72 27.79
N ASP A 405 -3.76 -5.70 26.58
CA ASP A 405 -5.08 -6.26 26.27
C ASP A 405 -4.97 -7.53 25.41
N PRO A 406 -4.88 -8.73 26.01
CA PRO A 406 -4.71 -9.97 25.29
C PRO A 406 -6.05 -10.58 24.81
N SER A 407 -7.17 -9.85 24.90
CA SER A 407 -8.51 -10.39 24.66
C SER A 407 -8.68 -11.01 23.27
N LYS A 408 -8.26 -10.29 22.21
CA LYS A 408 -8.31 -10.77 20.81
C LYS A 408 -7.57 -12.09 20.64
N VAL A 409 -6.27 -12.10 20.91
CA VAL A 409 -5.39 -13.26 20.68
C VAL A 409 -5.80 -14.47 21.51
N LEU A 410 -6.25 -14.28 22.76
CA LEU A 410 -6.78 -15.37 23.59
C LEU A 410 -8.13 -15.90 23.08
N SER A 411 -9.00 -15.03 22.56
CA SER A 411 -10.29 -15.45 22.02
C SER A 411 -10.15 -16.26 20.72
N GLU A 412 -9.25 -15.85 19.81
CA GLU A 412 -8.98 -16.58 18.56
C GLU A 412 -8.26 -17.91 18.83
N LEU A 413 -7.35 -17.95 19.82
CA LEU A 413 -6.73 -19.20 20.28
C LEU A 413 -7.79 -20.16 20.85
N ALA A 414 -8.69 -19.68 21.71
CA ALA A 414 -9.76 -20.50 22.27
C ALA A 414 -10.74 -21.02 21.21
N GLU A 415 -11.09 -20.19 20.21
CA GLU A 415 -11.89 -20.57 19.04
C GLU A 415 -11.23 -21.75 18.30
N ALA A 416 -9.95 -21.61 17.93
CA ALA A 416 -9.20 -22.64 17.20
C ALA A 416 -9.01 -23.94 18.01
N LEU A 417 -8.64 -23.84 19.29
CA LEU A 417 -8.48 -25.02 20.16
C LEU A 417 -9.81 -25.76 20.36
N SER A 418 -10.95 -25.05 20.36
CA SER A 418 -12.28 -25.68 20.51
C SER A 418 -12.69 -26.53 19.29
N ASP A 419 -12.24 -26.16 18.08
CA ASP A 419 -12.39 -26.94 16.84
C ASP A 419 -11.23 -27.95 16.63
N GLY A 420 -10.38 -28.18 17.65
CA GLY A 420 -9.32 -29.19 17.66
C GLY A 420 -8.09 -28.86 16.82
N ILE A 421 -7.82 -27.58 16.58
CA ILE A 421 -6.77 -27.10 15.69
C ILE A 421 -5.44 -26.94 16.45
N ALA A 422 -4.32 -27.35 15.84
CA ALA A 422 -2.97 -27.17 16.35
C ALA A 422 -2.51 -25.70 16.21
N ALA A 423 -3.15 -24.82 16.98
CA ALA A 423 -3.04 -23.38 16.87
C ALA A 423 -1.69 -22.83 17.39
N ARG A 424 -1.04 -22.00 16.57
CA ARG A 424 0.12 -21.17 16.93
C ARG A 424 -0.27 -19.69 16.82
N PRO A 425 -0.46 -18.96 17.92
CA PRO A 425 -0.72 -17.52 17.89
C PRO A 425 0.45 -16.77 17.24
N VAL A 426 0.13 -15.84 16.35
CA VAL A 426 1.08 -14.92 15.69
C VAL A 426 0.90 -13.52 16.29
N VAL A 427 2.00 -12.87 16.67
CA VAL A 427 2.03 -11.50 17.19
C VAL A 427 3.27 -10.81 16.60
N ILE A 428 3.21 -9.51 16.30
CA ILE A 428 4.42 -8.75 15.95
C ILE A 428 5.35 -8.73 17.18
N GLY A 429 6.65 -8.92 16.98
CA GLY A 429 7.63 -8.91 18.05
C GLY A 429 7.87 -7.50 18.61
N PRO A 430 8.35 -7.38 19.87
CA PRO A 430 8.52 -6.09 20.54
C PRO A 430 9.55 -5.19 19.86
N VAL A 431 10.55 -5.75 19.16
CA VAL A 431 11.59 -4.96 18.49
C VAL A 431 11.03 -4.36 17.21
N THR A 432 10.42 -5.16 16.34
CA THR A 432 9.74 -4.70 15.12
C THR A 432 8.62 -3.71 15.43
N PHE A 433 7.86 -3.93 16.50
CA PHE A 433 6.83 -2.97 16.92
C PHE A 433 7.42 -1.56 17.16
N LEU A 434 8.54 -1.46 17.88
CA LEU A 434 9.19 -0.17 18.17
C LEU A 434 9.96 0.40 16.96
N LEU A 435 10.65 -0.45 16.18
CA LEU A 435 11.39 -0.02 14.99
C LEU A 435 10.47 0.46 13.85
N LEU A 436 9.23 -0.02 13.80
CA LEU A 436 8.19 0.41 12.85
C LEU A 436 7.15 1.35 13.50
N SER A 437 7.47 1.94 14.64
CA SER A 437 6.67 3.00 15.27
C SER A 437 7.29 4.39 15.03
N LYS A 438 6.47 5.43 15.10
CA LYS A 438 6.90 6.83 14.95
C LYS A 438 7.00 7.51 16.31
N ALA A 439 8.15 8.12 16.60
CA ALA A 439 8.31 8.96 17.78
C ALA A 439 7.51 10.26 17.64
N VAL A 440 6.79 10.65 18.69
CA VAL A 440 5.99 11.89 18.71
C VAL A 440 6.37 12.74 19.93
N GLY A 441 6.89 13.94 19.67
CA GLY A 441 7.33 14.86 20.73
C GLY A 441 8.67 14.50 21.38
N THR A 442 9.47 13.66 20.74
CA THR A 442 10.85 13.32 21.13
C THR A 442 11.67 12.88 19.91
N ASP A 443 12.98 13.12 19.95
CA ASP A 443 13.95 12.62 18.96
C ASP A 443 14.66 11.34 19.45
N GLU A 444 14.32 10.84 20.65
CA GLU A 444 14.92 9.63 21.22
C GLU A 444 14.48 8.37 20.44
N PRO A 445 15.41 7.47 20.06
CA PRO A 445 15.06 6.22 19.36
C PRO A 445 14.12 5.35 20.19
N LEU A 446 12.96 4.98 19.63
CA LEU A 446 11.92 4.25 20.35
C LEU A 446 12.35 2.89 20.92
N LEU A 447 13.41 2.29 20.37
CA LEU A 447 13.98 1.05 20.90
C LEU A 447 14.48 1.19 22.35
N SER A 448 14.76 2.40 22.84
CA SER A 448 15.06 2.68 24.25
C SER A 448 13.91 2.27 25.19
N ARG A 449 12.67 2.23 24.70
CA ARG A 449 11.46 1.86 25.46
C ARG A 449 11.18 0.36 25.48
N LEU A 450 12.08 -0.46 24.92
CA LEU A 450 11.92 -1.92 24.85
C LEU A 450 11.69 -2.55 26.24
N GLU A 451 12.40 -2.08 27.27
CA GLU A 451 12.24 -2.56 28.65
C GLU A 451 10.80 -2.40 29.21
N GLU A 452 10.01 -1.45 28.70
CA GLU A 452 8.61 -1.27 29.09
C GLU A 452 7.68 -2.32 28.46
N LEU A 453 8.04 -2.84 27.29
CA LEU A 453 7.26 -3.86 26.58
C LEU A 453 7.54 -5.27 27.09
N LEU A 454 8.78 -5.60 27.47
CA LEU A 454 9.16 -6.97 27.86
C LEU A 454 8.29 -7.57 29.00
N PRO A 455 7.88 -6.82 30.05
CA PRO A 455 6.93 -7.31 31.05
C PRO A 455 5.54 -7.64 30.49
N LEU A 456 5.07 -6.89 29.48
CA LEU A 456 3.76 -7.13 28.84
C LEU A 456 3.81 -8.35 27.93
N TYR A 457 4.89 -8.52 27.16
CA TYR A 457 5.13 -9.75 26.39
C TYR A 457 5.30 -10.96 27.32
N ALA A 458 5.96 -10.82 28.47
CA ALA A 458 6.07 -11.89 29.46
C ALA A 458 4.70 -12.34 30.03
N ASP A 459 3.82 -11.39 30.37
CA ASP A 459 2.44 -11.70 30.81
C ASP A 459 1.62 -12.34 29.66
N LEU A 460 1.73 -11.81 28.43
CA LEU A 460 1.11 -12.40 27.26
C LEU A 460 1.53 -13.86 27.05
N LEU A 461 2.84 -14.15 27.04
CA LEU A 461 3.39 -15.49 26.91
C LEU A 461 2.86 -16.44 28.02
N GLY A 462 2.83 -15.97 29.26
CA GLY A 462 2.27 -16.73 30.38
C GLY A 462 0.76 -17.01 30.23
N ARG A 463 -0.01 -16.08 29.68
CA ARG A 463 -1.44 -16.26 29.38
C ARG A 463 -1.66 -17.21 28.21
N LEU A 464 -0.87 -17.13 27.14
CA LEU A 464 -0.94 -18.05 26.00
C LEU A 464 -0.64 -19.50 26.43
N ALA A 465 0.38 -19.71 27.27
CA ALA A 465 0.68 -21.02 27.84
C ALA A 465 -0.50 -21.57 28.67
N LYS A 466 -1.10 -20.73 29.53
CA LYS A 466 -2.27 -21.08 30.37
C LYS A 466 -3.53 -21.35 29.54
N ALA A 467 -3.66 -20.72 28.38
CA ALA A 467 -4.73 -20.97 27.41
C ALA A 467 -4.50 -22.23 26.55
N GLY A 468 -3.33 -22.87 26.63
CA GLY A 468 -3.02 -24.13 25.95
C GLY A 468 -2.21 -24.01 24.66
N ALA A 469 -1.65 -22.83 24.34
CA ALA A 469 -0.70 -22.71 23.23
C ALA A 469 0.61 -23.46 23.55
N SER A 470 1.04 -24.36 22.67
CA SER A 470 2.36 -25.02 22.74
C SER A 470 3.45 -24.16 22.10
N TRP A 471 3.11 -23.44 21.04
CA TRP A 471 3.99 -22.53 20.30
C TRP A 471 3.37 -21.14 20.18
N VAL A 472 4.21 -20.12 20.12
CA VAL A 472 3.87 -18.76 19.69
C VAL A 472 4.83 -18.34 18.58
N GLN A 473 4.35 -17.56 17.62
CA GLN A 473 5.16 -16.91 16.60
C GLN A 473 5.29 -15.42 16.95
N LEU A 474 6.53 -14.95 17.06
CA LEU A 474 6.85 -13.53 17.20
C LEU A 474 7.54 -13.08 15.92
N ASP A 475 6.85 -12.22 15.17
CA ASP A 475 7.32 -11.72 13.88
C ASP A 475 8.32 -10.57 14.09
N GLU A 476 9.58 -10.79 13.71
CA GLU A 476 10.66 -9.80 13.75
C GLU A 476 11.24 -9.44 12.35
N PRO A 477 10.41 -9.09 11.35
CA PRO A 477 10.90 -8.74 10.01
C PRO A 477 11.72 -7.45 9.94
N ALA A 478 11.63 -6.54 10.93
CA ALA A 478 12.45 -5.31 10.89
C ALA A 478 13.96 -5.59 10.89
N LEU A 479 14.37 -6.78 11.35
CA LEU A 479 15.76 -7.20 11.43
C LEU A 479 16.36 -7.69 10.10
N VAL A 480 15.58 -7.78 9.01
CA VAL A 480 16.12 -8.13 7.68
C VAL A 480 16.67 -6.93 6.91
N GLY A 481 16.38 -5.71 7.36
CA GLY A 481 16.98 -4.49 6.83
C GLY A 481 18.35 -4.20 7.45
N ASP A 482 18.97 -3.08 7.08
CA ASP A 482 20.22 -2.64 7.72
C ASP A 482 19.95 -2.20 9.15
N ARG A 483 20.65 -2.83 10.12
CA ARG A 483 20.56 -2.60 11.56
C ARG A 483 21.94 -2.30 12.14
N THR A 484 22.03 -1.56 13.24
CA THR A 484 23.29 -1.37 13.97
C THR A 484 23.58 -2.52 14.94
N ASP A 485 24.83 -2.65 15.37
CA ASP A 485 25.24 -3.64 16.39
C ASP A 485 24.44 -3.46 17.69
N GLU A 486 24.13 -2.22 18.07
CA GLU A 486 23.32 -1.90 19.26
C GLU A 486 21.86 -2.34 19.11
N GLU A 487 21.26 -2.19 17.92
CA GLU A 487 19.89 -2.68 17.66
C GLU A 487 19.83 -4.22 17.72
N ILE A 488 20.84 -4.90 17.15
CA ILE A 488 20.95 -6.36 17.16
C ILE A 488 21.17 -6.87 18.59
N GLU A 489 22.02 -6.22 19.38
CA GLU A 489 22.26 -6.58 20.78
C GLU A 489 21.03 -6.32 21.67
N ALA A 490 20.30 -5.23 21.44
CA ALA A 490 19.03 -4.97 22.13
C ALA A 490 17.99 -6.05 21.82
N ALA A 491 17.88 -6.48 20.56
CA ALA A 491 17.02 -7.60 20.17
C ALA A 491 17.46 -8.91 20.84
N ARG A 492 18.77 -9.22 20.82
CA ARG A 492 19.34 -10.39 21.51
C ARG A 492 19.00 -10.40 23.01
N ALA A 493 19.18 -9.27 23.69
CA ALA A 493 18.91 -9.13 25.12
C ALA A 493 17.42 -9.33 25.45
N ALA A 494 16.51 -8.76 24.64
CA ALA A 494 15.07 -8.96 24.77
C ALA A 494 14.67 -10.44 24.64
N TYR A 495 15.18 -11.13 23.62
CA TYR A 495 14.86 -12.55 23.40
C TYR A 495 15.54 -13.48 24.42
N GLU A 496 16.69 -13.11 24.98
CA GLU A 496 17.27 -13.79 26.14
C GLU A 496 16.34 -13.70 27.36
N GLN A 497 15.82 -12.51 27.67
CA GLN A 497 14.87 -12.32 28.78
C GLN A 497 13.55 -13.07 28.58
N LEU A 498 12.94 -12.98 27.39
CA LEU A 498 11.67 -13.64 27.09
C LEU A 498 11.82 -15.17 27.06
N SER A 499 12.94 -15.68 26.53
CA SER A 499 13.18 -17.13 26.50
C SER A 499 13.55 -17.72 27.86
N ALA A 500 14.10 -16.94 28.80
CA ALA A 500 14.37 -17.37 30.17
C ALA A 500 13.12 -17.59 31.05
N LEU A 501 11.93 -17.18 30.59
CA LEU A 501 10.66 -17.40 31.32
C LEU A 501 10.32 -18.89 31.47
N SER A 502 9.88 -19.31 32.66
CA SER A 502 9.55 -20.70 32.98
C SER A 502 8.11 -21.12 32.62
N GLU A 503 7.18 -20.16 32.53
CA GLU A 503 5.78 -20.38 32.14
C GLU A 503 5.48 -19.64 30.82
N ARG A 504 5.80 -20.26 29.68
CA ARG A 504 5.52 -19.73 28.33
C ARG A 504 5.36 -20.87 27.31
N PRO A 505 4.74 -20.63 26.13
CA PRO A 505 4.91 -21.50 24.97
C PRO A 505 6.36 -21.47 24.46
N SER A 506 6.72 -22.44 23.61
CA SER A 506 7.93 -22.36 22.80
C SER A 506 7.84 -21.19 21.81
N ILE A 507 8.92 -20.43 21.67
CA ILE A 507 8.98 -19.24 20.81
C ILE A 507 9.53 -19.64 19.45
N LEU A 508 8.75 -19.35 18.41
CA LEU A 508 9.18 -19.28 17.02
C LEU A 508 9.41 -17.80 16.67
N LEU A 509 10.67 -17.39 16.51
CA LEU A 509 10.99 -16.07 15.99
C LEU A 509 10.94 -16.14 14.45
N ALA A 510 10.10 -15.33 13.82
CA ALA A 510 9.89 -15.37 12.38
C ALA A 510 10.41 -14.10 11.69
N SER A 511 11.22 -14.26 10.65
CA SER A 511 11.68 -13.19 9.78
C SER A 511 11.37 -13.53 8.32
N TYR A 512 11.21 -12.49 7.49
CA TYR A 512 10.82 -12.65 6.09
C TYR A 512 11.16 -11.42 5.24
N PHE A 513 11.12 -11.58 3.91
CA PHE A 513 11.48 -10.58 2.89
C PHE A 513 12.98 -10.33 2.72
N GLY A 514 13.84 -11.10 3.39
CA GLY A 514 15.28 -10.97 3.29
C GLY A 514 16.02 -11.85 4.28
N SER A 515 17.33 -11.68 4.31
CA SER A 515 18.24 -12.41 5.21
C SER A 515 18.48 -11.61 6.50
N LEU A 516 18.48 -12.33 7.63
CA LEU A 516 18.76 -11.79 8.96
C LEU A 516 20.25 -11.47 9.18
N ARG A 517 21.15 -12.12 8.42
CA ARG A 517 22.61 -11.92 8.48
C ARG A 517 23.13 -11.99 9.92
N GLU A 518 23.73 -10.92 10.43
CA GLU A 518 24.34 -10.81 11.76
C GLU A 518 23.31 -10.97 12.90
N ALA A 519 22.04 -10.64 12.65
CA ALA A 519 20.96 -10.85 13.63
C ALA A 519 20.64 -12.34 13.84
N LEU A 520 20.84 -13.21 12.85
CA LEU A 520 20.54 -14.64 12.96
C LEU A 520 21.41 -15.36 14.03
N PRO A 521 22.76 -15.34 14.00
CA PRO A 521 23.57 -15.97 15.03
C PRO A 521 23.38 -15.31 16.40
N ALA A 522 23.18 -13.98 16.44
CA ALA A 522 22.88 -13.27 17.68
C ALA A 522 21.62 -13.82 18.34
N LEU A 523 20.48 -13.84 17.64
CA LEU A 523 19.21 -14.36 18.17
C LEU A 523 19.26 -15.87 18.41
N ALA A 524 19.92 -16.65 17.54
CA ALA A 524 20.07 -18.10 17.69
C ALA A 524 20.84 -18.49 18.97
N SER A 525 21.75 -17.62 19.44
CA SER A 525 22.48 -17.83 20.71
C SER A 525 21.60 -17.81 21.95
N THR A 526 20.39 -17.22 21.87
CA THR A 526 19.46 -17.11 23.00
C THR A 526 18.72 -18.42 23.32
N GLY A 527 17.87 -18.42 24.35
CA GLY A 527 17.01 -19.55 24.70
C GLY A 527 15.83 -19.84 23.74
N VAL A 528 15.57 -19.03 22.71
CA VAL A 528 14.45 -19.21 21.74
C VAL A 528 14.49 -20.59 21.09
N GLU A 529 13.36 -21.31 21.01
CA GLU A 529 13.33 -22.69 20.52
C GLU A 529 13.38 -22.85 19.00
N GLY A 530 12.84 -21.89 18.24
CA GLY A 530 12.79 -22.01 16.78
C GLY A 530 12.86 -20.71 16.01
N PHE A 531 13.27 -20.84 14.74
CA PHE A 531 13.48 -19.73 13.81
C PHE A 531 12.78 -20.01 12.48
N ALA A 532 11.89 -19.12 12.03
CA ALA A 532 11.40 -19.14 10.67
C ALA A 532 12.25 -18.21 9.80
N VAL A 533 12.77 -18.75 8.72
CA VAL A 533 13.73 -18.09 7.81
C VAL A 533 13.22 -18.14 6.39
N ASP A 534 13.31 -17.02 5.69
CA ASP A 534 12.95 -16.89 4.29
C ASP A 534 14.10 -17.39 3.42
N LEU A 535 13.88 -18.50 2.70
CA LEU A 535 14.83 -19.13 1.79
C LEU A 535 14.44 -18.92 0.31
N VAL A 536 13.58 -17.93 0.05
CA VAL A 536 13.19 -17.48 -1.30
C VAL A 536 13.82 -16.12 -1.59
N ALA A 537 13.65 -15.15 -0.68
CA ALA A 537 14.29 -13.84 -0.75
C ALA A 537 15.58 -13.75 0.08
N GLY A 538 15.69 -14.54 1.16
CA GLY A 538 16.89 -14.59 1.99
C GLY A 538 17.97 -15.54 1.45
N GLN A 539 19.23 -15.23 1.79
CA GLN A 539 20.41 -16.05 1.47
C GLN A 539 21.17 -16.49 2.74
N ASP A 540 20.48 -16.57 3.88
CA ASP A 540 21.10 -16.95 5.15
C ASP A 540 21.72 -18.36 5.06
N SER A 541 23.03 -18.43 5.29
CA SER A 541 23.77 -19.69 5.35
C SER A 541 23.51 -20.39 6.69
N ILE A 542 22.32 -21.00 6.81
CA ILE A 542 21.84 -21.72 8.01
C ILE A 542 22.88 -22.73 8.51
N GLY A 543 23.52 -23.46 7.60
CA GLY A 543 24.54 -24.47 7.93
C GLY A 543 25.83 -23.92 8.54
N SER A 544 26.07 -22.60 8.50
CA SER A 544 27.21 -21.94 9.17
C SER A 544 26.87 -21.29 10.52
N VAL A 545 25.62 -21.38 10.99
CA VAL A 545 25.20 -20.88 12.32
C VAL A 545 25.10 -22.07 13.30
N PRO A 546 26.18 -22.42 14.04
CA PRO A 546 26.22 -23.62 14.87
C PRO A 546 25.19 -23.62 16.02
N GLU A 547 24.70 -22.46 16.41
CA GLU A 547 23.63 -22.28 17.40
C GLU A 547 22.31 -22.93 16.97
N LEU A 548 22.03 -22.99 15.66
CA LEU A 548 20.81 -23.58 15.10
C LEU A 548 20.78 -25.12 15.18
N ALA A 549 21.93 -25.77 15.43
CA ALA A 549 22.04 -27.23 15.58
C ALA A 549 21.28 -27.82 16.78
N ARG A 550 20.65 -26.97 17.61
CA ARG A 550 19.78 -27.34 18.75
C ARG A 550 18.40 -26.69 18.68
N LYS A 551 17.99 -26.20 17.51
CA LYS A 551 16.77 -25.41 17.29
C LYS A 551 15.86 -26.07 16.26
N LEU A 552 14.58 -25.75 16.33
CA LEU A 552 13.67 -25.91 15.21
C LEU A 552 13.97 -24.85 14.15
N VAL A 553 14.19 -25.24 12.90
CA VAL A 553 14.18 -24.30 11.78
C VAL A 553 12.91 -24.54 10.96
N VAL A 554 12.16 -23.46 10.75
CA VAL A 554 10.97 -23.41 9.89
C VAL A 554 11.42 -22.81 8.56
N ALA A 555 11.72 -23.69 7.59
CA ALA A 555 12.31 -23.32 6.32
C ALA A 555 11.24 -22.80 5.34
N GLY A 556 11.24 -21.50 5.11
CA GLY A 556 10.36 -20.81 4.19
C GLY A 556 10.79 -20.97 2.73
N VAL A 557 10.51 -22.13 2.14
CA VAL A 557 10.93 -22.52 0.77
C VAL A 557 9.82 -22.39 -0.29
N VAL A 558 8.57 -22.14 0.12
CA VAL A 558 7.44 -21.87 -0.80
C VAL A 558 7.16 -20.37 -0.80
N ASP A 559 7.27 -19.71 -1.95
CA ASP A 559 7.14 -18.24 -2.03
C ASP A 559 5.75 -17.77 -1.55
N GLY A 560 5.71 -16.95 -0.50
CA GLY A 560 4.48 -16.33 0.03
C GLY A 560 4.10 -14.97 -0.58
N ARG A 561 4.96 -14.39 -1.44
CA ARG A 561 4.75 -13.10 -2.13
C ARG A 561 4.35 -13.25 -3.59
N ASN A 562 4.83 -14.27 -4.30
CA ASN A 562 4.57 -14.46 -5.73
C ASN A 562 3.75 -15.73 -6.01
N ILE A 563 3.08 -15.77 -7.16
CA ILE A 563 2.05 -16.78 -7.48
C ILE A 563 2.54 -17.93 -8.38
N TRP A 564 3.85 -18.09 -8.54
CA TRP A 564 4.42 -19.21 -9.28
C TRP A 564 4.38 -20.50 -8.46
N ARG A 565 4.22 -21.62 -9.17
CA ARG A 565 4.36 -22.98 -8.65
C ARG A 565 5.82 -23.24 -8.29
N SER A 566 6.07 -23.70 -7.08
CA SER A 566 7.43 -24.00 -6.62
C SER A 566 8.09 -25.15 -7.40
N ASP A 567 9.38 -25.03 -7.67
CA ASP A 567 10.23 -26.18 -8.04
C ASP A 567 10.42 -27.06 -6.80
N LEU A 568 9.60 -28.11 -6.70
CA LEU A 568 9.61 -29.03 -5.56
C LEU A 568 10.91 -29.84 -5.47
N ASP A 569 11.57 -30.14 -6.60
CA ASP A 569 12.86 -30.83 -6.64
C ASP A 569 13.96 -29.94 -6.02
N SER A 570 14.01 -28.66 -6.41
CA SER A 570 14.93 -27.68 -5.84
C SER A 570 14.64 -27.41 -4.36
N ALA A 571 13.38 -27.17 -3.99
CA ALA A 571 12.98 -26.93 -2.60
C ALA A 571 13.31 -28.14 -1.69
N LEU A 572 13.07 -29.38 -2.14
CA LEU A 572 13.45 -30.58 -1.40
C LEU A 572 14.98 -30.73 -1.28
N SER A 573 15.74 -30.32 -2.29
CA SER A 573 17.21 -30.30 -2.22
C SER A 573 17.71 -29.30 -1.16
N THR A 574 17.12 -28.10 -1.10
CA THR A 574 17.41 -27.09 -0.06
C THR A 574 17.08 -27.63 1.33
N LEU A 575 15.89 -28.20 1.53
CA LEU A 575 15.51 -28.84 2.80
C LEU A 575 16.47 -29.96 3.18
N GLY A 576 16.87 -30.81 2.22
CA GLY A 576 17.82 -31.89 2.42
C GLY A 576 19.21 -31.41 2.84
N ALA A 577 19.66 -30.25 2.36
CA ALA A 577 20.94 -29.65 2.74
C ALA A 577 20.97 -29.10 4.18
N LEU A 578 19.80 -28.84 4.79
CA LEU A 578 19.68 -28.40 6.19
C LEU A 578 19.68 -29.57 7.19
N LEU A 579 19.43 -30.81 6.74
CA LEU A 579 19.39 -31.99 7.61
C LEU A 579 20.75 -32.24 8.27
N GLY A 580 20.76 -32.24 9.61
CA GLY A 580 21.97 -32.40 10.42
C GLY A 580 22.71 -31.09 10.75
N SER A 581 22.31 -29.96 10.17
CA SER A 581 22.71 -28.62 10.61
C SER A 581 21.76 -28.01 11.64
N VAL A 582 20.56 -28.60 11.81
CA VAL A 582 19.49 -28.16 12.72
C VAL A 582 18.98 -29.36 13.53
N ASP A 583 18.32 -29.12 14.67
CA ASP A 583 17.75 -30.21 15.49
C ASP A 583 16.49 -30.79 14.85
N THR A 584 15.55 -29.91 14.48
CA THR A 584 14.34 -30.26 13.74
C THR A 584 14.07 -29.27 12.61
N LEU A 585 13.43 -29.75 11.55
CA LEU A 585 13.14 -28.99 10.35
C LEU A 585 11.65 -29.10 10.02
N ALA A 586 10.98 -27.96 9.91
CA ALA A 586 9.61 -27.85 9.40
C ALA A 586 9.61 -27.08 8.08
N VAL A 587 8.67 -27.40 7.20
CA VAL A 587 8.49 -26.70 5.92
C VAL A 587 7.45 -25.59 6.07
N SER A 588 7.71 -24.44 5.45
CA SER A 588 6.80 -23.30 5.44
C SER A 588 6.81 -22.53 4.13
N THR A 589 5.85 -21.63 4.00
CA THR A 589 5.95 -20.46 3.12
C THR A 589 7.03 -19.50 3.62
N SER A 590 7.64 -18.73 2.71
CA SER A 590 8.67 -17.72 3.01
C SER A 590 8.15 -16.59 3.90
N CYS A 591 6.90 -16.18 3.69
CA CYS A 591 6.21 -15.17 4.47
C CYS A 591 4.73 -15.55 4.68
N SER A 592 3.93 -14.64 5.22
CA SER A 592 2.48 -14.78 5.29
C SER A 592 1.85 -14.87 3.89
N LEU A 593 0.86 -15.75 3.70
CA LEU A 593 0.08 -15.84 2.46
C LEU A 593 -0.89 -14.66 2.25
N LEU A 594 -0.84 -13.63 3.11
CA LEU A 594 -1.56 -12.36 2.94
C LEU A 594 -1.30 -11.69 1.57
N HIS A 595 -0.11 -11.91 1.01
CA HIS A 595 0.38 -11.23 -0.20
C HIS A 595 0.02 -11.95 -1.52
N VAL A 596 -0.61 -13.12 -1.46
CA VAL A 596 -1.08 -13.89 -2.64
C VAL A 596 -2.60 -14.12 -2.59
N PRO A 597 -3.26 -14.40 -3.73
CA PRO A 597 -4.69 -14.67 -3.74
C PRO A 597 -5.04 -16.04 -3.13
N TYR A 598 -6.33 -16.30 -2.93
CA TYR A 598 -6.82 -17.49 -2.21
C TYR A 598 -6.60 -18.83 -2.92
N THR A 599 -7.07 -18.97 -4.17
CA THR A 599 -6.98 -20.24 -4.95
C THR A 599 -7.17 -19.99 -6.44
N LEU A 600 -6.48 -20.77 -7.26
CA LEU A 600 -6.68 -20.81 -8.70
C LEU A 600 -8.05 -21.34 -9.13
N ASP A 601 -8.79 -22.04 -8.27
CA ASP A 601 -10.12 -22.56 -8.63
C ASP A 601 -11.16 -21.46 -8.90
N ALA A 602 -10.89 -20.22 -8.47
CA ALA A 602 -11.68 -19.04 -8.81
C ALA A 602 -11.34 -18.39 -10.17
N GLU A 603 -10.33 -18.91 -10.87
CA GLU A 603 -9.84 -18.44 -12.18
C GLU A 603 -10.27 -19.43 -13.29
N ALA A 604 -11.41 -19.18 -13.93
CA ALA A 604 -11.95 -20.08 -14.96
C ALA A 604 -11.35 -19.85 -16.36
N ASP A 605 -10.93 -18.61 -16.66
CA ASP A 605 -10.53 -18.17 -18.01
C ASP A 605 -9.02 -18.30 -18.29
N VAL A 606 -8.23 -18.76 -17.31
CA VAL A 606 -6.79 -18.99 -17.47
C VAL A 606 -6.53 -20.20 -18.37
N ASP A 607 -5.62 -20.07 -19.33
CA ASP A 607 -5.28 -21.18 -20.23
C ASP A 607 -4.59 -22.34 -19.49
N LYS A 608 -4.69 -23.56 -20.04
CA LYS A 608 -4.20 -24.78 -19.37
C LYS A 608 -2.70 -24.79 -19.09
N ALA A 609 -1.89 -24.19 -19.96
CA ALA A 609 -0.45 -24.13 -19.76
C ALA A 609 -0.15 -23.13 -18.64
N LEU A 610 -0.63 -21.88 -18.76
CA LEU A 610 -0.45 -20.87 -17.72
C LEU A 610 -0.94 -21.35 -16.36
N ARG A 611 -2.16 -21.91 -16.27
CA ARG A 611 -2.72 -22.47 -15.02
C ARG A 611 -1.80 -23.49 -14.35
N SER A 612 -1.09 -24.31 -15.14
CA SER A 612 -0.18 -25.31 -14.59
C SER A 612 1.04 -24.70 -13.90
N TRP A 613 1.48 -23.52 -14.34
CA TRP A 613 2.65 -22.81 -13.81
C TRP A 613 2.37 -22.01 -12.54
N LEU A 614 1.10 -21.79 -12.20
CA LEU A 614 0.70 -20.98 -11.05
C LEU A 614 0.42 -21.83 -9.82
N ALA A 615 0.55 -21.22 -8.65
CA ALA A 615 0.03 -21.68 -7.36
C ALA A 615 -0.42 -20.45 -6.54
N PHE A 616 -1.70 -20.39 -6.13
CA PHE A 616 -2.18 -19.37 -5.18
C PHE A 616 -2.13 -19.96 -3.75
N GLY A 617 -2.63 -19.24 -2.73
CA GLY A 617 -2.46 -19.63 -1.31
C GLY A 617 -2.85 -21.08 -0.99
N THR A 618 -3.99 -21.55 -1.48
CA THR A 618 -4.46 -22.94 -1.31
C THR A 618 -3.54 -23.96 -1.96
N GLU A 619 -2.95 -23.63 -3.11
CA GLU A 619 -2.01 -24.51 -3.80
C GLU A 619 -0.63 -24.51 -3.11
N LYS A 620 -0.19 -23.37 -2.57
CA LYS A 620 1.06 -23.24 -1.80
C LYS A 620 1.04 -23.99 -0.48
N VAL A 621 -0.10 -24.03 0.22
CA VAL A 621 -0.27 -24.89 1.41
C VAL A 621 -0.11 -26.37 1.03
N LYS A 622 -0.62 -26.80 -0.14
CA LYS A 622 -0.41 -28.17 -0.64
C LYS A 622 1.06 -28.43 -0.97
N GLU A 623 1.77 -27.45 -1.54
CA GLU A 623 3.22 -27.55 -1.82
C GLU A 623 4.02 -27.72 -0.52
N VAL A 624 3.72 -26.96 0.53
CA VAL A 624 4.30 -27.13 1.88
C VAL A 624 4.06 -28.53 2.43
N VAL A 625 2.81 -29.02 2.43
CA VAL A 625 2.46 -30.35 2.96
C VAL A 625 3.10 -31.47 2.14
N THR A 626 3.19 -31.30 0.82
CA THR A 626 3.89 -32.21 -0.10
C THR A 626 5.37 -32.30 0.25
N LEU A 627 6.04 -31.17 0.44
CA LEU A 627 7.47 -31.13 0.80
C LEU A 627 7.73 -31.70 2.21
N ALA A 628 6.88 -31.38 3.19
CA ALA A 628 6.97 -31.96 4.54
C ALA A 628 6.77 -33.49 4.52
N THR A 629 5.84 -33.97 3.69
CA THR A 629 5.62 -35.41 3.47
C THR A 629 6.82 -36.06 2.78
N ALA A 630 7.39 -35.43 1.74
CA ALA A 630 8.60 -35.91 1.08
C ALA A 630 9.81 -36.01 2.03
N LEU A 631 9.95 -35.05 2.95
CA LEU A 631 11.01 -35.00 3.96
C LEU A 631 10.86 -36.10 5.03
N THR A 632 9.63 -36.36 5.49
CA THR A 632 9.35 -37.26 6.62
C THR A 632 9.04 -38.71 6.22
N GLN A 633 8.43 -38.92 5.06
CA GLN A 633 7.98 -40.23 4.54
C GLN A 633 8.72 -40.65 3.26
N GLY A 634 9.57 -39.77 2.71
CA GLY A 634 10.34 -39.98 1.49
C GLY A 634 9.59 -39.54 0.23
N ARG A 635 10.30 -38.94 -0.73
CA ARG A 635 9.78 -38.44 -2.02
C ARG A 635 8.82 -39.40 -2.72
N GLU A 636 9.11 -40.70 -2.71
CA GLU A 636 8.31 -41.77 -3.33
C GLU A 636 6.82 -41.75 -2.91
N SER A 637 6.51 -41.17 -1.74
CA SER A 637 5.13 -41.04 -1.21
C SER A 637 4.30 -39.94 -1.88
N VAL A 638 4.94 -39.00 -2.60
CA VAL A 638 4.33 -37.81 -3.23
C VAL A 638 4.91 -37.55 -4.64
N GLU A 639 5.35 -38.61 -5.32
CA GLU A 639 6.02 -38.49 -6.63
C GLU A 639 5.06 -38.00 -7.74
N ASP A 640 3.74 -38.17 -7.58
CA ASP A 640 2.73 -37.63 -8.50
C ASP A 640 2.71 -36.09 -8.48
N GLU A 641 2.78 -35.48 -7.28
CA GLU A 641 2.87 -34.02 -7.12
C GLU A 641 4.19 -33.47 -7.69
N PHE A 642 5.32 -34.16 -7.47
CA PHE A 642 6.61 -33.82 -8.08
C PHE A 642 6.60 -34.03 -9.62
N ALA A 643 5.88 -35.01 -10.14
CA ALA A 643 5.71 -35.19 -11.58
C ALA A 643 4.88 -34.06 -12.19
N LEU A 644 3.83 -33.59 -11.52
CA LEU A 644 3.05 -32.42 -11.94
C LEU A 644 3.89 -31.14 -11.92
N ALA A 645 4.68 -30.90 -10.87
CA ALA A 645 5.57 -29.73 -10.79
C ALA A 645 6.63 -29.72 -11.91
N ARG A 646 7.31 -30.86 -12.16
CA ARG A 646 8.28 -30.99 -13.28
C ARG A 646 7.62 -30.82 -14.64
N ALA A 647 6.40 -31.34 -14.84
CA ALA A 647 5.66 -31.14 -16.08
C ALA A 647 5.30 -29.66 -16.30
N ALA A 648 4.84 -28.96 -15.27
CA ALA A 648 4.58 -27.52 -15.32
C ALA A 648 5.86 -26.75 -15.69
N ALA A 649 6.98 -26.99 -14.98
CA ALA A 649 8.26 -26.35 -15.24
C ALA A 649 8.77 -26.59 -16.67
N SER A 650 8.66 -27.83 -17.18
CA SER A 650 9.04 -28.15 -18.57
C SER A 650 8.16 -27.41 -19.58
N THR A 651 6.83 -27.43 -19.41
CA THR A 651 5.94 -26.73 -20.34
C THR A 651 6.13 -25.21 -20.32
N ARG A 652 6.47 -24.62 -19.17
CA ARG A 652 6.81 -23.20 -19.04
C ARG A 652 8.07 -22.86 -19.83
N LYS A 653 9.14 -23.63 -19.58
CA LYS A 653 10.45 -23.42 -20.22
C LYS A 653 10.39 -23.46 -21.75
N ASP A 654 9.56 -24.34 -22.30
CA ASP A 654 9.42 -24.55 -23.74
C ASP A 654 8.31 -23.67 -24.39
N ASP A 655 7.56 -22.88 -23.62
CA ASP A 655 6.50 -22.01 -24.16
C ASP A 655 7.10 -20.77 -24.87
N ARG A 656 6.69 -20.58 -26.11
CA ARG A 656 7.20 -19.51 -26.99
C ARG A 656 6.83 -18.12 -26.49
N ARG A 657 5.79 -17.97 -25.67
CA ARG A 657 5.38 -16.70 -25.06
C ARG A 657 6.42 -16.16 -24.08
N LEU A 658 7.34 -16.98 -23.57
CA LEU A 658 8.40 -16.58 -22.64
C LEU A 658 9.72 -16.22 -23.35
N ASN A 659 9.81 -16.45 -24.67
CA ASN A 659 11.03 -16.36 -25.47
C ASN A 659 10.72 -15.80 -26.89
N ASP A 660 10.17 -14.59 -26.95
CA ASP A 660 9.89 -13.90 -28.21
C ASP A 660 11.17 -13.22 -28.76
N ALA A 661 11.73 -13.84 -29.80
CA ALA A 661 12.94 -13.35 -30.47
C ALA A 661 12.75 -11.99 -31.16
N SER A 662 11.52 -11.60 -31.52
CA SER A 662 11.21 -10.29 -32.10
C SER A 662 11.24 -9.21 -31.04
N VAL A 663 10.66 -9.46 -29.85
CA VAL A 663 10.72 -8.53 -28.71
C VAL A 663 12.18 -8.34 -28.27
N ARG A 664 12.91 -9.44 -28.05
CA ARG A 664 14.31 -9.43 -27.58
C ARG A 664 15.24 -8.74 -28.57
N GLY A 665 15.21 -9.13 -29.85
CA GLY A 665 16.06 -8.52 -30.87
C GLY A 665 15.76 -7.04 -31.13
N ARG A 666 14.51 -6.61 -30.93
CA ARG A 666 14.14 -5.18 -31.00
C ARG A 666 14.63 -4.42 -29.76
N LEU A 667 14.51 -4.99 -28.57
CA LEU A 667 15.02 -4.40 -27.33
C LEU A 667 16.54 -4.20 -27.41
N ASP A 668 17.27 -5.22 -27.85
CA ASP A 668 18.72 -5.14 -28.09
C ASP A 668 19.07 -4.00 -29.05
N ALA A 669 18.32 -3.84 -30.15
CA ALA A 669 18.56 -2.76 -31.11
C ALA A 669 18.33 -1.36 -30.52
N VAL A 670 17.36 -1.20 -29.61
CA VAL A 670 17.09 0.06 -28.90
C VAL A 670 18.15 0.34 -27.84
N LEU A 671 18.51 -0.65 -27.01
CA LEU A 671 19.52 -0.53 -25.97
C LEU A 671 20.93 -0.24 -26.52
N ASN A 672 21.25 -0.76 -27.71
CA ASN A 672 22.52 -0.46 -28.40
C ASN A 672 22.49 0.88 -29.17
N SER A 673 21.36 1.58 -29.21
CA SER A 673 21.28 2.94 -29.75
C SER A 673 21.56 3.98 -28.65
N ALA A 674 21.86 5.22 -29.03
CA ALA A 674 22.04 6.30 -28.05
C ALA A 674 20.68 6.66 -27.41
N THR A 675 20.40 6.10 -26.23
CA THR A 675 19.20 6.40 -25.44
C THR A 675 19.42 7.62 -24.57
N GLY A 676 18.80 8.74 -24.93
CA GLY A 676 18.86 10.01 -24.19
C GLY A 676 18.08 11.11 -24.93
N ARG A 677 17.77 12.20 -24.22
CA ARG A 677 17.18 13.43 -24.77
C ARG A 677 18.22 14.56 -24.70
N ALA A 678 17.95 15.72 -25.31
CA ALA A 678 18.85 16.87 -25.18
C ALA A 678 18.93 17.37 -23.71
N PRO A 679 19.94 18.18 -23.32
CA PRO A 679 20.01 18.77 -21.99
C PRO A 679 18.75 19.57 -21.64
N ALA A 680 18.32 19.52 -20.38
CA ALA A 680 17.03 20.07 -19.94
C ALA A 680 16.76 21.53 -20.34
N ALA A 681 17.79 22.38 -20.39
CA ALA A 681 17.68 23.77 -20.84
C ALA A 681 17.32 23.90 -22.33
N GLU A 682 17.85 23.03 -23.19
CA GLU A 682 17.52 23.00 -24.62
C GLU A 682 16.09 22.48 -24.84
N ARG A 683 15.69 21.46 -24.08
CA ARG A 683 14.31 20.93 -24.12
C ARG A 683 13.29 21.95 -23.64
N ARG A 684 13.56 22.63 -22.51
CA ARG A 684 12.69 23.68 -21.95
C ARG A 684 12.44 24.79 -22.97
N ALA A 685 13.48 25.28 -23.65
CA ALA A 685 13.30 26.30 -24.69
C ALA A 685 12.38 25.84 -25.85
N ALA A 686 12.50 24.57 -26.28
CA ALA A 686 11.62 24.01 -27.32
C ALA A 686 10.18 23.73 -26.82
N GLN A 687 10.02 23.43 -25.54
CA GLN A 687 8.71 23.22 -24.88
C GLN A 687 8.00 24.56 -24.64
N ASP A 688 8.71 25.61 -24.22
CA ASP A 688 8.16 26.95 -24.03
C ASP A 688 7.66 27.54 -25.37
N GLU A 689 8.41 27.33 -26.47
CA GLU A 689 7.97 27.73 -27.82
C GLU A 689 6.69 27.00 -28.26
N LEU A 690 6.56 25.70 -27.97
CA LEU A 690 5.40 24.90 -28.36
C LEU A 690 4.17 25.15 -27.48
N LEU A 691 4.35 25.27 -26.16
CA LEU A 691 3.25 25.25 -25.18
C LEU A 691 2.82 26.65 -24.72
N SER A 692 3.71 27.65 -24.78
CA SER A 692 3.43 29.06 -24.43
C SER A 692 2.70 29.26 -23.10
N LEU A 693 3.06 28.48 -22.08
CA LEU A 693 2.41 28.49 -20.76
C LEU A 693 2.74 29.75 -19.95
N PRO A 694 1.82 30.23 -19.10
CA PRO A 694 2.12 31.31 -18.16
C PRO A 694 3.02 30.82 -17.01
N PRO A 695 3.71 31.73 -16.29
CA PRO A 695 4.40 31.42 -15.04
C PRO A 695 3.47 30.72 -14.03
N LEU A 696 4.00 29.81 -13.21
CA LEU A 696 3.22 28.99 -12.27
C LEU A 696 2.05 28.22 -12.94
N PRO A 697 2.26 27.46 -14.04
CA PRO A 697 1.19 26.80 -14.77
C PRO A 697 0.39 25.83 -13.88
N THR A 698 -0.94 25.91 -13.97
CA THR A 698 -1.89 25.11 -13.19
C THR A 698 -2.31 23.87 -13.95
N THR A 699 -2.38 22.74 -13.25
CA THR A 699 -2.79 21.46 -13.83
C THR A 699 -3.33 20.52 -12.77
N THR A 700 -3.78 19.33 -13.18
CA THR A 700 -4.08 18.22 -12.28
C THR A 700 -3.30 16.98 -12.68
N ILE A 701 -3.30 15.96 -11.82
CA ILE A 701 -2.43 14.79 -11.95
C ILE A 701 -2.94 13.76 -12.98
N GLY A 702 -4.26 13.66 -13.21
CA GLY A 702 -4.82 12.68 -14.16
C GLY A 702 -6.30 12.39 -13.88
N SER A 703 -6.56 11.33 -13.12
CA SER A 703 -7.91 10.87 -12.82
C SER A 703 -8.82 11.92 -12.16
N TYR A 704 -10.10 11.91 -12.56
CA TYR A 704 -11.20 12.69 -11.96
C TYR A 704 -12.14 11.78 -11.14
N PRO A 705 -13.05 12.34 -10.30
CA PRO A 705 -14.03 11.60 -9.50
C PRO A 705 -14.68 10.41 -10.22
N GLN A 706 -14.53 9.20 -9.69
CA GLN A 706 -15.08 8.00 -10.33
C GLN A 706 -16.60 7.88 -10.10
N THR A 707 -17.36 8.53 -10.96
CA THR A 707 -18.83 8.65 -10.87
C THR A 707 -19.57 7.30 -10.82
N SER A 708 -20.79 7.31 -10.28
CA SER A 708 -21.69 6.16 -10.35
C SER A 708 -22.03 5.79 -11.79
N LYS A 709 -22.13 6.78 -12.71
CA LYS A 709 -22.34 6.58 -14.15
C LYS A 709 -21.27 5.65 -14.74
N ILE A 710 -19.98 5.94 -14.50
CA ILE A 710 -18.84 5.12 -14.96
C ILE A 710 -18.93 3.69 -14.43
N ARG A 711 -19.20 3.53 -13.12
CA ARG A 711 -19.28 2.21 -12.48
C ARG A 711 -20.46 1.38 -13.01
N ILE A 712 -21.60 2.02 -13.30
CA ILE A 712 -22.77 1.39 -13.91
C ILE A 712 -22.47 1.00 -15.37
N ALA A 713 -21.85 1.87 -16.17
CA ALA A 713 -21.51 1.59 -17.56
C ALA A 713 -20.59 0.34 -17.68
N ARG A 714 -19.53 0.26 -16.86
CA ARG A 714 -18.64 -0.93 -16.82
C ARG A 714 -19.34 -2.18 -16.29
N ALA A 715 -20.35 -2.05 -15.43
CA ALA A 715 -21.15 -3.18 -14.97
C ALA A 715 -22.11 -3.68 -16.08
N ALA A 716 -22.73 -2.76 -16.82
CA ALA A 716 -23.62 -3.07 -17.94
C ALA A 716 -22.86 -3.77 -19.08
N LEU A 717 -21.68 -3.26 -19.47
CA LEU A 717 -20.84 -3.88 -20.50
C LEU A 717 -20.46 -5.32 -20.12
N ARG A 718 -19.99 -5.55 -18.88
CA ARG A 718 -19.62 -6.91 -18.41
C ARG A 718 -20.77 -7.90 -18.33
N LYS A 719 -22.02 -7.43 -18.29
CA LYS A 719 -23.22 -8.27 -18.35
C LYS A 719 -23.78 -8.42 -19.78
N GLY A 720 -23.24 -7.70 -20.76
CA GLY A 720 -23.84 -7.59 -22.10
C GLY A 720 -25.15 -6.79 -22.14
N GLU A 721 -25.40 -5.92 -21.16
CA GLU A 721 -26.56 -5.01 -21.15
C GLU A 721 -26.37 -3.81 -22.10
N ILE A 722 -25.12 -3.47 -22.43
CA ILE A 722 -24.71 -2.53 -23.49
C ILE A 722 -23.56 -3.13 -24.31
N ASP A 723 -23.35 -2.65 -25.53
CA ASP A 723 -22.20 -2.99 -26.36
C ASP A 723 -20.99 -2.06 -26.11
N GLU A 724 -19.87 -2.38 -26.76
CA GLU A 724 -18.62 -1.62 -26.66
C GLU A 724 -18.74 -0.20 -27.24
N ALA A 725 -19.53 -0.01 -28.30
CA ALA A 725 -19.73 1.30 -28.92
C ALA A 725 -20.50 2.25 -27.98
N GLU A 726 -21.55 1.76 -27.34
CA GLU A 726 -22.29 2.51 -26.32
C GLU A 726 -21.44 2.77 -25.06
N TYR A 727 -20.58 1.83 -24.66
CA TYR A 727 -19.61 2.07 -23.59
C TYR A 727 -18.64 3.21 -23.95
N VAL A 728 -18.05 3.17 -25.14
CA VAL A 728 -17.13 4.22 -25.63
C VAL A 728 -17.81 5.58 -25.70
N ASN A 729 -19.04 5.65 -26.19
CA ASN A 729 -19.82 6.89 -26.23
C ASN A 729 -20.04 7.47 -24.82
N ARG A 730 -20.35 6.64 -23.83
CA ARG A 730 -20.50 7.07 -22.43
C ARG A 730 -19.20 7.57 -21.83
N MET A 731 -18.07 6.89 -22.07
CA MET A 731 -16.77 7.35 -21.56
C MET A 731 -16.34 8.67 -22.21
N ARG A 732 -16.61 8.85 -23.51
CA ARG A 732 -16.43 10.13 -24.20
C ARG A 732 -17.29 11.25 -23.62
N ALA A 733 -18.53 10.97 -23.21
CA ALA A 733 -19.36 11.95 -22.51
C ALA A 733 -18.77 12.39 -21.15
N GLU A 734 -18.23 11.46 -20.35
CA GLU A 734 -17.53 11.82 -19.10
C GLU A 734 -16.25 12.64 -19.38
N ILE A 735 -15.46 12.31 -20.42
CA ILE A 735 -14.31 13.12 -20.87
C ILE A 735 -14.76 14.56 -21.21
N ALA A 736 -15.86 14.72 -21.94
CA ALA A 736 -16.38 16.03 -22.31
C ALA A 736 -16.88 16.84 -21.10
N GLU A 737 -17.52 16.20 -20.11
CA GLU A 737 -17.87 16.83 -18.83
C GLU A 737 -16.61 17.31 -18.08
N VAL A 738 -15.54 16.50 -18.06
CA VAL A 738 -14.26 16.81 -17.40
C VAL A 738 -13.47 17.93 -18.11
N VAL A 739 -13.38 17.93 -19.45
CA VAL A 739 -12.72 19.01 -20.19
C VAL A 739 -13.47 20.33 -20.04
N ALA A 740 -14.80 20.33 -20.16
CA ALA A 740 -15.62 21.53 -19.99
C ALA A 740 -15.53 22.13 -18.57
N LEU A 741 -15.39 21.29 -17.54
CA LEU A 741 -15.15 21.75 -16.17
C LEU A 741 -13.78 22.43 -16.03
N GLN A 742 -12.73 21.85 -16.59
CA GLN A 742 -11.37 22.42 -16.51
C GLN A 742 -11.26 23.75 -17.25
N GLU A 743 -11.94 23.89 -18.40
CA GLU A 743 -12.04 25.17 -19.11
C GLU A 743 -12.81 26.22 -18.30
N LYS A 744 -13.94 25.85 -17.69
CA LYS A 744 -14.71 26.73 -16.78
C LYS A 744 -13.88 27.20 -15.57
N LEU A 745 -12.98 26.35 -15.08
CA LEU A 745 -12.06 26.67 -13.98
C LEU A 745 -10.81 27.44 -14.43
N ASP A 746 -10.57 27.48 -15.74
CA ASP A 746 -9.42 28.12 -16.38
C ASP A 746 -8.06 27.57 -15.89
N LEU A 747 -7.96 26.23 -15.86
CA LEU A 747 -6.68 25.52 -15.76
C LEU A 747 -5.87 25.71 -17.05
N ASP A 748 -4.53 25.72 -16.95
CA ASP A 748 -3.65 25.95 -18.11
C ASP A 748 -3.32 24.66 -18.88
N VAL A 749 -3.12 23.54 -18.17
CA VAL A 749 -2.87 22.21 -18.76
C VAL A 749 -3.88 21.18 -18.23
N LEU A 750 -4.58 20.53 -19.15
CA LEU A 750 -5.76 19.71 -18.88
C LEU A 750 -5.46 18.20 -18.88
N VAL A 751 -6.38 17.41 -18.36
CA VAL A 751 -6.38 15.93 -18.40
C VAL A 751 -7.75 15.41 -18.83
N HIS A 752 -7.84 14.18 -19.36
CA HIS A 752 -9.13 13.60 -19.78
C HIS A 752 -9.92 12.94 -18.64
N GLY A 753 -9.35 12.84 -17.44
CA GLY A 753 -10.02 12.33 -16.23
C GLY A 753 -10.02 10.80 -16.06
N GLU A 754 -9.45 10.05 -17.01
CA GLU A 754 -9.34 8.58 -16.99
C GLU A 754 -10.66 7.78 -16.77
N PRO A 755 -11.84 8.22 -17.29
CA PRO A 755 -13.11 7.53 -17.04
C PRO A 755 -13.17 6.12 -17.65
N GLU A 756 -12.30 5.77 -18.60
CA GLU A 756 -12.15 4.44 -19.15
C GLU A 756 -11.47 3.46 -18.16
N ARG A 757 -10.60 3.95 -17.26
CA ARG A 757 -9.66 3.11 -16.48
C ARG A 757 -10.22 2.63 -15.15
N ASN A 758 -10.16 1.32 -14.92
CA ASN A 758 -10.48 0.67 -13.64
C ASN A 758 -9.37 0.86 -12.62
N ASP A 759 -8.14 0.59 -13.03
CA ASP A 759 -6.91 0.64 -12.27
C ASP A 759 -5.78 1.02 -13.25
N MET A 760 -4.77 1.75 -12.76
CA MET A 760 -3.74 2.31 -13.65
C MET A 760 -2.80 1.24 -14.22
N VAL A 761 -2.55 0.14 -13.51
CA VAL A 761 -1.73 -0.98 -14.03
C VAL A 761 -2.59 -1.98 -14.78
N GLN A 762 -3.79 -2.30 -14.27
CA GLN A 762 -4.66 -3.27 -14.94
C GLN A 762 -5.05 -2.83 -16.36
N TYR A 763 -5.29 -1.53 -16.59
CA TYR A 763 -5.68 -1.01 -17.91
C TYR A 763 -4.63 -1.25 -19.01
N PHE A 764 -3.33 -1.15 -18.68
CA PHE A 764 -2.26 -1.45 -19.63
C PHE A 764 -2.04 -2.96 -19.74
N ALA A 765 -2.03 -3.70 -18.62
CA ALA A 765 -1.85 -5.15 -18.64
C ALA A 765 -2.93 -5.90 -19.44
N GLU A 766 -4.18 -5.41 -19.49
CA GLU A 766 -5.24 -5.97 -20.34
C GLU A 766 -5.03 -5.75 -21.85
N GLN A 767 -4.03 -4.94 -22.24
CA GLN A 767 -3.75 -4.54 -23.63
C GLN A 767 -2.33 -4.92 -24.11
N LEU A 768 -1.53 -5.55 -23.25
CA LEU A 768 -0.17 -6.00 -23.55
C LEU A 768 -0.12 -7.53 -23.65
N ASP A 769 0.61 -8.04 -24.64
CA ASP A 769 0.98 -9.45 -24.67
C ASP A 769 1.95 -9.75 -23.50
N GLY A 770 1.98 -11.01 -23.05
CA GLY A 770 2.77 -11.44 -21.90
C GLY A 770 2.09 -11.22 -20.54
N PHE A 771 0.92 -10.55 -20.50
CA PHE A 771 0.13 -10.35 -19.29
C PHE A 771 -1.17 -11.18 -19.24
N PHE A 772 -1.62 -11.51 -18.04
CA PHE A 772 -2.94 -12.11 -17.77
C PHE A 772 -3.64 -11.38 -16.61
N ALA A 773 -4.83 -10.85 -16.86
CA ALA A 773 -5.65 -10.23 -15.81
C ALA A 773 -6.56 -11.27 -15.13
N THR A 774 -6.40 -11.45 -13.82
CA THR A 774 -7.20 -12.41 -13.04
C THR A 774 -8.66 -11.93 -12.86
N ALA A 775 -9.57 -12.87 -12.59
CA ALA A 775 -10.97 -12.60 -12.27
C ALA A 775 -11.17 -12.35 -10.75
N ASN A 776 -10.59 -13.21 -9.91
CA ASN A 776 -10.75 -13.24 -8.46
C ASN A 776 -9.42 -13.25 -7.70
N GLY A 777 -8.29 -12.98 -8.37
CA GLY A 777 -6.95 -12.85 -7.80
C GLY A 777 -6.75 -11.63 -6.88
N TRP A 778 -7.63 -11.46 -5.88
CA TRP A 778 -7.61 -10.33 -4.95
C TRP A 778 -6.56 -10.50 -3.86
N VAL A 779 -5.80 -9.42 -3.60
CA VAL A 779 -4.84 -9.29 -2.50
C VAL A 779 -5.20 -8.05 -1.67
N GLN A 780 -5.10 -8.12 -0.34
CA GLN A 780 -5.33 -6.96 0.52
C GLN A 780 -4.18 -5.97 0.39
N SER A 781 -4.47 -4.68 0.15
CA SER A 781 -3.44 -3.63 0.07
C SER A 781 -3.44 -2.74 1.30
N TYR A 782 -4.61 -2.32 1.79
CA TYR A 782 -4.75 -1.69 3.11
C TYR A 782 -6.21 -1.71 3.56
N GLY A 783 -6.47 -1.88 4.86
CA GLY A 783 -7.82 -1.90 5.42
C GLY A 783 -8.76 -2.81 4.62
N THR A 784 -9.87 -2.26 4.11
CA THR A 784 -10.79 -3.02 3.25
C THR A 784 -10.50 -2.91 1.74
N ARG A 785 -9.45 -2.19 1.31
CA ARG A 785 -9.07 -2.08 -0.12
C ARG A 785 -8.25 -3.29 -0.55
N CYS A 786 -8.67 -3.90 -1.64
CA CYS A 786 -7.93 -4.96 -2.31
C CYS A 786 -7.51 -4.50 -3.70
N VAL A 787 -6.33 -4.92 -4.11
CA VAL A 787 -5.85 -4.87 -5.49
C VAL A 787 -6.08 -6.23 -6.16
N ARG A 788 -5.99 -6.28 -7.48
CA ARG A 788 -6.05 -7.50 -8.27
C ARG A 788 -4.89 -7.48 -9.28
N PRO A 789 -3.66 -7.79 -8.83
CA PRO A 789 -2.48 -7.69 -9.66
C PRO A 789 -2.64 -8.55 -10.93
N PRO A 790 -2.33 -8.02 -12.13
CA PRO A 790 -2.18 -8.86 -13.30
C PRO A 790 -0.90 -9.70 -13.18
N ILE A 791 -0.84 -10.79 -13.93
CA ILE A 791 0.29 -11.71 -13.95
C ILE A 791 1.11 -11.44 -15.20
N LEU A 792 2.35 -10.97 -15.03
CA LEU A 792 3.34 -10.87 -16.10
C LEU A 792 4.00 -12.25 -16.25
N TYR A 793 3.57 -13.03 -17.23
CA TYR A 793 4.01 -14.41 -17.43
C TYR A 793 4.96 -14.62 -18.61
N GLY A 794 5.03 -13.69 -19.55
CA GLY A 794 5.75 -13.85 -20.82
C GLY A 794 6.62 -12.66 -21.20
N ASP A 795 7.12 -12.67 -22.43
CA ASP A 795 7.80 -11.52 -23.03
C ASP A 795 6.76 -10.47 -23.46
N VAL A 796 7.01 -9.19 -23.14
CA VAL A 796 6.01 -8.12 -23.28
C VAL A 796 6.01 -7.50 -24.68
N SER A 797 4.83 -7.35 -25.27
CA SER A 797 4.61 -6.73 -26.58
C SER A 797 3.36 -5.83 -26.54
N ARG A 798 3.37 -4.71 -27.29
CA ARG A 798 2.21 -3.83 -27.48
C ARG A 798 1.58 -4.07 -28.87
N PRO A 799 0.51 -4.88 -28.99
CA PRO A 799 -0.08 -5.24 -30.28
C PRO A 799 -0.86 -4.11 -30.97
N LYS A 800 -1.31 -3.09 -30.22
CA LYS A 800 -2.07 -1.92 -30.71
C LYS A 800 -1.87 -0.70 -29.81
N GLN A 801 -2.23 0.48 -30.29
CA GLN A 801 -2.35 1.70 -29.48
C GLN A 801 -3.34 1.50 -28.32
N MET A 802 -3.02 2.03 -27.15
CA MET A 802 -3.73 1.77 -25.88
C MET A 802 -4.53 2.98 -25.37
N THR A 803 -4.12 4.20 -25.71
CA THR A 803 -4.63 5.46 -25.14
C THR A 803 -4.91 6.56 -26.17
N VAL A 804 -4.29 6.48 -27.36
CA VAL A 804 -4.38 7.48 -28.44
C VAL A 804 -5.82 7.88 -28.77
N ASP A 805 -6.75 6.92 -28.91
CA ASP A 805 -8.17 7.18 -29.24
C ASP A 805 -8.94 8.01 -28.19
N TRP A 806 -8.50 7.98 -26.92
CA TRP A 806 -9.11 8.73 -25.82
C TRP A 806 -8.57 10.14 -25.74
N ILE A 807 -7.24 10.28 -25.82
CA ILE A 807 -6.60 11.59 -25.69
C ILE A 807 -6.76 12.45 -26.93
N THR A 808 -6.78 11.88 -28.14
CA THR A 808 -7.09 12.62 -29.37
C THR A 808 -8.51 13.15 -29.35
N TYR A 809 -9.46 12.38 -28.81
CA TYR A 809 -10.80 12.88 -28.57
C TYR A 809 -10.80 14.02 -27.54
N ALA A 810 -10.12 13.87 -26.39
CA ALA A 810 -10.05 14.91 -25.37
C ALA A 810 -9.42 16.22 -25.90
N GLN A 811 -8.30 16.12 -26.61
CA GLN A 811 -7.62 17.26 -27.25
C GLN A 811 -8.48 17.91 -28.35
N SER A 812 -9.38 17.17 -29.00
CA SER A 812 -10.31 17.75 -29.99
C SER A 812 -11.41 18.65 -29.39
N LEU A 813 -11.52 18.71 -28.06
CA LEU A 813 -12.53 19.51 -27.35
C LEU A 813 -12.00 20.86 -26.83
N THR A 814 -10.70 21.14 -26.96
CA THR A 814 -10.03 22.31 -26.37
C THR A 814 -8.79 22.70 -27.18
N ASP A 815 -8.50 24.00 -27.23
CA ASP A 815 -7.24 24.52 -27.79
C ASP A 815 -6.07 24.48 -26.77
N LYS A 816 -6.36 24.21 -25.48
CA LYS A 816 -5.32 24.08 -24.43
C LYS A 816 -4.66 22.69 -24.48
N PRO A 817 -3.39 22.55 -24.02
CA PRO A 817 -2.72 21.25 -23.99
C PRO A 817 -3.42 20.25 -23.06
N VAL A 818 -3.70 19.04 -23.56
CA VAL A 818 -4.20 17.92 -22.74
C VAL A 818 -3.11 16.86 -22.59
N LYS A 819 -2.84 16.42 -21.35
CA LYS A 819 -1.79 15.42 -21.06
C LYS A 819 -2.18 14.03 -21.54
N GLY A 820 -1.31 13.39 -22.33
CA GLY A 820 -1.33 11.94 -22.51
C GLY A 820 -0.93 11.24 -21.21
N MET A 821 -1.73 10.29 -20.72
CA MET A 821 -1.53 9.67 -19.40
C MET A 821 -1.11 8.20 -19.52
N LEU A 822 0.07 7.84 -19.03
CA LEU A 822 0.60 6.48 -18.99
C LEU A 822 1.10 6.10 -17.59
N THR A 823 1.13 4.80 -17.29
CA THR A 823 1.86 4.28 -16.13
C THR A 823 3.22 3.77 -16.58
N GLY A 824 4.25 4.07 -15.80
CA GLY A 824 5.62 3.73 -16.12
C GLY A 824 5.93 2.23 -15.95
N PRO A 825 7.02 1.76 -16.58
CA PRO A 825 7.38 0.36 -16.60
C PRO A 825 7.67 -0.24 -15.22
N VAL A 826 8.23 0.54 -14.28
CA VAL A 826 8.58 0.05 -12.94
C VAL A 826 7.31 -0.18 -12.12
N THR A 827 6.29 0.67 -12.26
CA THR A 827 5.00 0.54 -11.58
C THR A 827 4.12 -0.54 -12.18
N ILE A 828 4.11 -0.68 -13.51
CA ILE A 828 3.46 -1.83 -14.16
C ILE A 828 4.10 -3.14 -13.67
N LEU A 829 5.42 -3.18 -13.48
CA LEU A 829 6.13 -4.33 -12.93
C LEU A 829 5.78 -4.57 -11.45
N ALA A 830 5.93 -3.55 -10.59
CA ALA A 830 5.78 -3.63 -9.13
C ALA A 830 4.37 -4.02 -8.66
N TRP A 831 3.33 -3.61 -9.39
CA TRP A 831 1.94 -3.95 -9.06
C TRP A 831 1.41 -5.13 -9.87
N SER A 832 2.30 -5.89 -10.52
CA SER A 832 2.01 -7.18 -11.14
C SER A 832 2.67 -8.32 -10.37
N PHE A 833 2.15 -9.53 -10.53
CA PHE A 833 2.92 -10.73 -10.22
C PHE A 833 3.92 -10.98 -11.34
N VAL A 834 5.19 -10.67 -11.07
CA VAL A 834 6.29 -10.72 -12.05
C VAL A 834 6.82 -12.14 -12.20
N ARG A 835 7.09 -12.57 -13.44
CA ARG A 835 7.80 -13.82 -13.75
C ARG A 835 9.14 -13.95 -13.01
N ASP A 836 9.40 -15.14 -12.48
CA ASP A 836 10.60 -15.51 -11.71
C ASP A 836 11.69 -16.22 -12.55
N ASP A 837 11.52 -16.35 -13.87
CA ASP A 837 12.46 -17.05 -14.77
C ASP A 837 13.50 -16.14 -15.46
N GLN A 838 13.48 -14.82 -15.20
CA GLN A 838 14.47 -13.87 -15.69
C GLN A 838 14.62 -12.67 -14.73
N PRO A 839 15.72 -11.88 -14.81
CA PRO A 839 15.90 -10.68 -13.99
C PRO A 839 14.76 -9.65 -14.13
N LEU A 840 14.48 -8.91 -13.05
CA LEU A 840 13.48 -7.83 -13.04
C LEU A 840 13.78 -6.75 -14.10
N ALA A 841 15.07 -6.40 -14.27
CA ALA A 841 15.52 -5.41 -15.25
C ALA A 841 15.13 -5.78 -16.70
N ASP A 842 15.22 -7.06 -17.08
CA ASP A 842 14.87 -7.52 -18.42
C ASP A 842 13.36 -7.37 -18.66
N SER A 843 12.56 -7.76 -17.67
CA SER A 843 11.10 -7.60 -17.68
C SER A 843 10.70 -6.13 -17.73
N ALA A 844 11.34 -5.27 -16.92
CA ALA A 844 11.12 -3.82 -16.91
C ALA A 844 11.44 -3.19 -18.27
N ASN A 845 12.54 -3.59 -18.91
CA ASN A 845 12.96 -3.09 -20.22
C ASN A 845 12.00 -3.50 -21.35
N GLN A 846 11.40 -4.69 -21.28
CA GLN A 846 10.35 -5.10 -22.23
C GLN A 846 9.07 -4.27 -22.06
N VAL A 847 8.62 -4.05 -20.82
CA VAL A 847 7.48 -3.14 -20.55
C VAL A 847 7.82 -1.72 -21.01
N ALA A 848 9.03 -1.23 -20.75
CA ALA A 848 9.48 0.08 -21.17
C ALA A 848 9.47 0.24 -22.70
N LEU A 849 9.84 -0.81 -23.45
CA LEU A 849 9.78 -0.80 -24.91
C LEU A 849 8.32 -0.71 -25.42
N ALA A 850 7.38 -1.37 -24.75
CA ALA A 850 5.95 -1.26 -25.05
C ALA A 850 5.38 0.13 -24.72
N ILE A 851 5.78 0.73 -23.60
CA ILE A 851 5.40 2.11 -23.23
C ILE A 851 6.06 3.13 -24.16
N ARG A 852 7.29 2.88 -24.65
CA ARG A 852 7.99 3.73 -25.63
C ARG A 852 7.21 3.86 -26.94
N ASP A 853 6.56 2.79 -27.40
CA ASP A 853 5.71 2.88 -28.60
C ASP A 853 4.48 3.76 -28.36
N GLU A 854 3.91 3.70 -27.16
CA GLU A 854 2.75 4.53 -26.81
C GLU A 854 3.16 6.00 -26.63
N THR A 855 4.31 6.33 -26.04
CA THR A 855 4.81 7.72 -25.94
C THR A 855 5.09 8.31 -27.33
N VAL A 856 5.68 7.54 -28.24
CA VAL A 856 5.92 7.96 -29.63
C VAL A 856 4.60 8.16 -30.40
N ASP A 857 3.64 7.26 -30.24
CA ASP A 857 2.33 7.38 -30.91
C ASP A 857 1.49 8.54 -30.36
N LEU A 858 1.54 8.82 -29.05
CA LEU A 858 0.94 9.99 -28.43
C LEU A 858 1.49 11.30 -29.03
N GLN A 859 2.82 11.41 -29.14
CA GLN A 859 3.44 12.54 -29.81
C GLN A 859 3.02 12.64 -31.29
N ALA A 860 3.02 11.52 -32.01
CA ALA A 860 2.61 11.49 -33.42
C ALA A 860 1.15 11.90 -33.63
N ALA A 861 0.30 11.75 -32.61
CA ALA A 861 -1.07 12.23 -32.57
C ALA A 861 -1.21 13.72 -32.18
N GLY A 862 -0.10 14.44 -31.97
CA GLY A 862 -0.06 15.87 -31.66
C GLY A 862 -0.07 16.21 -30.16
N ILE A 863 0.11 15.23 -29.27
CA ILE A 863 0.08 15.45 -27.82
C ILE A 863 1.45 15.98 -27.35
N GLY A 864 1.50 17.27 -27.00
CA GLY A 864 2.73 17.97 -26.60
C GLY A 864 3.18 17.72 -25.15
N ILE A 865 2.33 17.13 -24.30
CA ILE A 865 2.66 16.80 -22.91
C ILE A 865 2.25 15.35 -22.64
N ILE A 866 3.20 14.51 -22.23
CA ILE A 866 2.98 13.10 -21.91
C ILE A 866 3.45 12.84 -20.49
N GLN A 867 2.53 12.44 -19.61
CA GLN A 867 2.81 12.07 -18.24
C GLN A 867 2.96 10.56 -18.11
N VAL A 868 4.06 10.11 -17.52
CA VAL A 868 4.37 8.70 -17.26
C VAL A 868 4.60 8.55 -15.76
N ASP A 869 3.63 7.97 -15.05
CA ASP A 869 3.62 7.94 -13.58
C ASP A 869 4.41 6.74 -13.02
N GLU A 870 5.30 6.97 -12.04
CA GLU A 870 6.08 5.92 -11.38
C GLU A 870 5.91 5.86 -9.84
N PRO A 871 4.68 5.84 -9.30
CA PRO A 871 4.44 5.86 -7.86
C PRO A 871 5.04 4.67 -7.11
N ALA A 872 5.32 3.54 -7.79
CA ALA A 872 5.92 2.37 -7.19
C ALA A 872 7.46 2.31 -7.30
N LEU A 873 8.14 3.39 -7.71
CA LEU A 873 9.62 3.45 -7.79
C LEU A 873 10.31 3.16 -6.45
N ARG A 874 9.63 3.37 -5.32
CA ARG A 874 10.13 2.97 -3.99
C ARG A 874 9.69 1.55 -3.58
N GLU A 875 8.65 0.98 -4.16
CA GLU A 875 8.04 -0.25 -3.63
C GLU A 875 8.87 -1.52 -3.84
N LEU A 876 9.66 -1.56 -4.91
CA LEU A 876 10.63 -2.64 -5.17
C LEU A 876 12.06 -2.28 -4.73
N LEU A 877 12.24 -1.16 -4.00
CA LEU A 877 13.54 -0.75 -3.48
C LEU A 877 14.00 -1.77 -2.42
N PRO A 878 15.16 -2.44 -2.59
CA PRO A 878 15.65 -3.41 -1.63
C PRO A 878 15.80 -2.85 -0.21
N LEU A 879 15.49 -3.68 0.78
CA LEU A 879 15.50 -3.32 2.20
C LEU A 879 16.90 -3.02 2.77
N ARG A 880 17.97 -3.33 2.00
CA ARG A 880 19.37 -3.09 2.34
C ARG A 880 20.03 -2.17 1.33
N ALA A 881 20.74 -1.16 1.81
CA ALA A 881 21.31 -0.08 1.01
C ALA A 881 22.31 -0.55 -0.06
N GLU A 882 23.03 -1.66 0.18
CA GLU A 882 23.97 -2.23 -0.78
C GLU A 882 23.30 -2.73 -2.08
N ASP A 883 22.08 -3.26 -1.98
CA ASP A 883 21.32 -3.78 -3.12
C ASP A 883 20.56 -2.66 -3.87
N GLN A 884 20.29 -1.54 -3.20
CA GLN A 884 19.50 -0.42 -3.76
C GLN A 884 20.11 0.19 -5.01
N ARG A 885 21.45 0.29 -5.11
CA ARG A 885 22.08 0.92 -6.27
C ARG A 885 21.76 0.19 -7.57
N ALA A 886 21.87 -1.14 -7.58
CA ALA A 886 21.57 -1.96 -8.75
C ALA A 886 20.08 -1.83 -9.15
N TYR A 887 19.18 -1.77 -8.18
CA TYR A 887 17.75 -1.53 -8.42
C TYR A 887 17.48 -0.15 -9.05
N LEU A 888 18.07 0.92 -8.49
CA LEU A 888 17.87 2.28 -8.97
C LEU A 888 18.44 2.49 -10.38
N ASP A 889 19.59 1.86 -10.69
CA ASP A 889 20.19 1.96 -12.02
C ASP A 889 19.30 1.36 -13.13
N TRP A 890 18.69 0.18 -12.93
CA TRP A 890 17.80 -0.39 -13.96
C TRP A 890 16.42 0.25 -13.99
N SER A 891 15.85 0.65 -12.84
CA SER A 891 14.50 1.23 -12.77
C SER A 891 14.46 2.61 -13.43
N VAL A 892 15.44 3.46 -13.16
CA VAL A 892 15.66 4.73 -13.88
C VAL A 892 15.95 4.48 -15.37
N GLY A 893 16.76 3.46 -15.70
CA GLY A 893 17.05 3.06 -17.08
C GLY A 893 15.79 2.68 -17.87
N ALA A 894 14.90 1.88 -17.27
CA ALA A 894 13.63 1.48 -17.87
C ALA A 894 12.69 2.68 -18.10
N PHE A 895 12.56 3.58 -17.12
CA PHE A 895 11.79 4.82 -17.30
C PHE A 895 12.33 5.66 -18.46
N ARG A 896 13.65 5.88 -18.52
CA ARG A 896 14.30 6.61 -19.62
C ARG A 896 14.12 5.91 -20.97
N LEU A 897 14.09 4.58 -21.02
CA LEU A 897 13.81 3.84 -22.25
C LEU A 897 12.38 4.10 -22.73
N ALA A 898 11.41 4.16 -21.83
CA ALA A 898 10.01 4.47 -22.15
C ALA A 898 9.79 5.91 -22.63
N THR A 899 10.57 6.88 -22.14
CA THR A 899 10.34 8.32 -22.38
C THR A 899 11.26 8.97 -23.42
N SER A 900 12.48 8.45 -23.65
CA SER A 900 13.44 8.99 -24.64
C SER A 900 13.10 8.70 -26.12
N GLY A 901 11.84 8.39 -26.44
CA GLY A 901 11.34 8.23 -27.80
C GLY A 901 10.83 9.53 -28.43
N VAL A 902 10.55 10.54 -27.61
CA VAL A 902 9.95 11.80 -28.02
C VAL A 902 11.00 12.84 -28.42
N ALA A 903 10.59 13.83 -29.21
CA ALA A 903 11.37 15.02 -29.52
C ALA A 903 11.48 15.94 -28.30
N ASP A 904 12.51 16.80 -28.29
CA ASP A 904 12.81 17.68 -27.16
C ASP A 904 11.69 18.68 -26.83
N SER A 905 10.88 19.08 -27.82
CA SER A 905 9.71 19.95 -27.66
C SER A 905 8.52 19.29 -26.93
N THR A 906 8.50 17.96 -26.84
CA THR A 906 7.44 17.23 -26.12
C THR A 906 7.84 17.10 -24.66
N ALA A 907 7.01 17.64 -23.76
CA ALA A 907 7.29 17.61 -22.33
C ALA A 907 6.91 16.24 -21.73
N ILE A 908 7.87 15.61 -21.06
CA ILE A 908 7.67 14.40 -20.25
C ILE A 908 7.40 14.82 -18.81
N HIS A 909 6.20 14.53 -18.32
CA HIS A 909 5.85 14.68 -16.92
C HIS A 909 5.97 13.33 -16.19
N THR A 910 6.17 13.36 -14.89
CA THR A 910 6.01 12.18 -14.03
C THR A 910 5.35 12.55 -12.71
N HIS A 911 4.79 11.54 -12.04
CA HIS A 911 4.18 11.67 -10.72
C HIS A 911 4.71 10.57 -9.79
N LEU A 912 4.99 10.97 -8.55
CA LEU A 912 5.49 10.12 -7.47
C LEU A 912 4.63 10.37 -6.22
N CYS A 913 4.06 9.30 -5.66
CA CYS A 913 3.26 9.33 -4.43
C CYS A 913 4.03 8.71 -3.26
N TYR A 914 3.66 9.04 -2.02
CA TYR A 914 3.97 8.23 -0.82
C TYR A 914 5.43 7.78 -0.63
N SER A 915 6.38 8.69 -0.69
CA SER A 915 7.78 8.37 -0.37
C SER A 915 8.37 9.34 0.65
N GLU A 916 9.11 8.82 1.63
CA GLU A 916 10.17 9.61 2.26
C GLU A 916 11.20 9.86 1.15
N PHE A 917 11.14 11.04 0.55
CA PHE A 917 11.80 11.34 -0.72
C PHE A 917 13.33 11.22 -0.64
N GLY A 918 13.93 11.46 0.53
CA GLY A 918 15.37 11.37 0.76
C GLY A 918 16.00 10.03 0.33
N ALA A 919 15.29 8.91 0.43
CA ALA A 919 15.81 7.59 0.02
C ALA A 919 15.92 7.43 -1.51
N VAL A 920 15.16 8.20 -2.30
CA VAL A 920 15.07 8.06 -3.77
C VAL A 920 15.39 9.37 -4.52
N ILE A 921 15.74 10.45 -3.82
CA ILE A 921 15.93 11.80 -4.38
C ILE A 921 16.86 11.83 -5.62
N GLY A 922 17.96 11.08 -5.58
CA GLY A 922 18.90 10.95 -6.70
C GLY A 922 18.35 10.14 -7.88
N ALA A 923 17.44 9.20 -7.63
CA ALA A 923 16.72 8.47 -8.69
C ALA A 923 15.66 9.35 -9.36
N ILE A 924 15.01 10.25 -8.61
CA ILE A 924 14.05 11.22 -9.14
C ILE A 924 14.73 12.19 -10.12
N ALA A 925 15.88 12.76 -9.75
CA ALA A 925 16.74 13.50 -10.67
C ALA A 925 17.21 12.60 -11.84
N GLY A 926 17.48 11.33 -11.54
CA GLY A 926 17.76 10.29 -12.52
C GLY A 926 16.67 10.10 -13.57
N LEU A 927 15.38 10.29 -13.29
CA LEU A 927 14.31 10.05 -14.27
C LEU A 927 14.41 10.94 -15.52
N ASP A 928 15.00 12.13 -15.41
CA ASP A 928 15.11 13.13 -16.50
C ASP A 928 13.74 13.50 -17.12
N ALA A 929 12.69 13.51 -16.28
CA ALA A 929 11.38 14.05 -16.61
C ALA A 929 11.44 15.60 -16.57
N ASP A 930 10.83 16.27 -17.55
CA ASP A 930 10.85 17.73 -17.63
C ASP A 930 10.09 18.39 -16.46
N VAL A 931 9.07 17.70 -15.93
CA VAL A 931 8.29 18.12 -14.76
C VAL A 931 7.95 16.92 -13.87
N THR A 932 8.35 16.98 -12.61
CA THR A 932 8.01 15.97 -11.59
C THR A 932 6.99 16.52 -10.60
N SER A 933 5.83 15.88 -10.48
CA SER A 933 4.81 16.21 -9.49
C SER A 933 4.92 15.32 -8.25
N ILE A 934 4.94 15.92 -7.06
CA ILE A 934 5.21 15.25 -5.78
C ILE A 934 4.16 15.62 -4.73
N GLU A 935 3.83 14.67 -3.85
CA GLU A 935 2.99 14.90 -2.67
C GLU A 935 3.74 15.79 -1.66
N ALA A 936 3.15 16.92 -1.28
CA ALA A 936 3.81 17.94 -0.44
C ALA A 936 2.88 18.71 0.51
N ALA A 937 1.55 18.70 0.32
CA ALA A 937 0.64 19.50 1.15
C ALA A 937 0.60 19.00 2.61
N ARG A 938 0.97 17.74 2.84
CA ARG A 938 1.04 17.09 4.16
C ARG A 938 2.36 17.31 4.89
N SER A 939 3.44 17.62 4.17
CA SER A 939 4.80 17.78 4.69
C SER A 939 5.26 19.24 4.70
N HIS A 940 4.34 20.20 4.67
CA HIS A 940 4.62 21.63 4.76
C HIS A 940 5.73 22.14 3.81
N MET A 941 5.83 21.55 2.61
CA MET A 941 6.86 21.85 1.60
C MET A 941 8.32 21.49 1.96
N GLU A 942 8.57 20.76 3.06
CA GLU A 942 9.93 20.38 3.52
C GLU A 942 10.78 19.68 2.43
N VAL A 943 10.15 18.88 1.56
CA VAL A 943 10.79 18.17 0.44
C VAL A 943 11.49 19.08 -0.58
N LEU A 944 11.14 20.37 -0.65
CA LEU A 944 11.74 21.29 -1.62
C LEU A 944 13.18 21.68 -1.28
N ASP A 945 13.53 21.74 0.02
CA ASP A 945 14.91 21.98 0.45
C ASP A 945 15.81 20.79 0.12
N ASP A 946 15.32 19.56 0.27
CA ASP A 946 16.01 18.34 -0.15
C ASP A 946 16.31 18.34 -1.66
N LEU A 947 15.31 18.66 -2.49
CA LEU A 947 15.48 18.76 -3.95
C LEU A 947 16.48 19.86 -4.35
N SER A 948 16.43 21.00 -3.67
CA SER A 948 17.41 22.09 -3.87
C SER A 948 18.83 21.65 -3.48
N SER A 949 18.97 20.90 -2.37
CA SER A 949 20.27 20.44 -1.86
C SER A 949 21.02 19.49 -2.83
N VAL A 950 20.27 18.67 -3.58
CA VAL A 950 20.83 17.76 -4.60
C VAL A 950 21.00 18.42 -5.98
N GLY A 951 20.68 19.71 -6.11
CA GLY A 951 20.84 20.46 -7.35
C GLY A 951 19.80 20.16 -8.42
N PHE A 952 18.57 19.78 -8.04
CA PHE A 952 17.49 19.48 -8.98
C PHE A 952 17.17 20.71 -9.86
N ASP A 953 17.30 20.58 -11.18
CA ASP A 953 17.19 21.67 -12.16
C ASP A 953 16.00 21.57 -13.13
N LEU A 954 15.21 20.50 -12.99
CA LEU A 954 14.01 20.21 -13.77
C LEU A 954 12.77 20.93 -13.18
N GLY A 955 11.63 20.85 -13.87
CA GLY A 955 10.36 21.35 -13.34
C GLY A 955 9.86 20.53 -12.16
N VAL A 956 9.23 21.18 -11.18
CA VAL A 956 8.65 20.52 -10.01
C VAL A 956 7.27 21.07 -9.69
N GLY A 957 6.34 20.17 -9.38
CA GLY A 957 4.97 20.47 -8.99
C GLY A 957 4.67 19.90 -7.60
N PRO A 958 5.06 20.59 -6.52
CA PRO A 958 4.71 20.19 -5.16
C PRO A 958 3.20 20.38 -4.95
N GLY A 959 2.54 19.34 -4.45
CA GLY A 959 1.10 19.37 -4.24
C GLY A 959 0.69 20.44 -3.23
N VAL A 960 -0.27 21.28 -3.62
CA VAL A 960 -0.84 22.36 -2.76
C VAL A 960 -2.24 22.02 -2.21
N TYR A 961 -2.70 20.79 -2.42
CA TYR A 961 -4.01 20.31 -2.01
C TYR A 961 -3.92 18.83 -1.63
N ASP A 962 -4.12 18.51 -0.34
CA ASP A 962 -4.27 17.14 0.16
C ASP A 962 -5.57 16.53 -0.39
N ILE A 963 -5.41 15.76 -1.47
CA ILE A 963 -6.53 15.11 -2.14
C ILE A 963 -7.13 13.96 -1.33
N HIS A 964 -6.56 13.54 -0.20
CA HIS A 964 -7.11 12.48 0.65
C HIS A 964 -8.09 13.02 1.69
N SER A 965 -8.07 14.32 1.95
CA SER A 965 -9.06 15.00 2.78
C SER A 965 -10.27 15.44 1.94
N PRO A 966 -11.51 15.37 2.48
CA PRO A 966 -12.66 16.05 1.88
C PRO A 966 -12.66 17.57 2.16
N ARG A 967 -11.71 18.08 2.97
CA ARG A 967 -11.56 19.52 3.25
C ARG A 967 -11.18 20.26 1.98
N VAL A 968 -11.92 21.31 1.66
CA VAL A 968 -11.55 22.28 0.62
C VAL A 968 -10.54 23.27 1.23
N PRO A 969 -9.27 23.33 0.77
CA PRO A 969 -8.31 24.34 1.21
C PRO A 969 -8.71 25.73 0.73
N SER A 970 -8.33 26.77 1.47
CA SER A 970 -8.64 28.17 1.08
C SER A 970 -7.67 28.70 0.01
N VAL A 971 -8.07 29.78 -0.68
CA VAL A 971 -7.18 30.50 -1.61
C VAL A 971 -5.90 30.98 -0.90
N ASP A 972 -6.03 31.49 0.32
CA ASP A 972 -4.90 32.00 1.11
C ASP A 972 -3.93 30.87 1.53
N GLU A 973 -4.44 29.70 1.95
CA GLU A 973 -3.62 28.54 2.30
C GLU A 973 -2.79 28.05 1.11
N ILE A 974 -3.40 28.00 -0.08
CA ILE A 974 -2.70 27.63 -1.32
C ILE A 974 -1.69 28.71 -1.71
N ALA A 975 -2.06 29.99 -1.65
CA ALA A 975 -1.17 31.09 -2.00
C ALA A 975 0.03 31.20 -1.04
N GLU A 976 -0.13 30.92 0.26
CA GLU A 976 0.96 30.80 1.21
C GLU A 976 1.89 29.64 0.82
N SER A 977 1.34 28.46 0.55
CA SER A 977 2.09 27.27 0.09
C SER A 977 2.91 27.55 -1.17
N LEU A 978 2.35 28.30 -2.14
CA LEU A 978 3.05 28.72 -3.36
C LEU A 978 4.18 29.72 -3.09
N ARG A 979 3.98 30.67 -2.17
CA ARG A 979 5.03 31.62 -1.77
C ARG A 979 6.17 30.95 -1.01
N GLU A 980 5.89 29.93 -0.21
CA GLU A 980 6.93 29.10 0.41
C GLU A 980 7.71 28.33 -0.67
N ALA A 981 7.02 27.67 -1.60
CA ALA A 981 7.68 26.94 -2.70
C ALA A 981 8.57 27.83 -3.58
N LEU A 982 8.15 29.08 -3.84
CA LEU A 982 8.95 30.09 -4.56
C LEU A 982 10.25 30.52 -3.87
N LYS A 983 10.45 30.21 -2.58
CA LYS A 983 11.73 30.45 -1.89
C LYS A 983 12.80 29.43 -2.26
N ALA A 984 12.39 28.19 -2.54
CA ALA A 984 13.27 27.08 -2.90
C ALA A 984 13.35 26.85 -4.41
N VAL A 985 12.28 27.16 -5.16
CA VAL A 985 12.13 26.84 -6.58
C VAL A 985 11.91 28.11 -7.41
N PRO A 986 12.80 28.42 -8.40
CA PRO A 986 12.57 29.48 -9.39
C PRO A 986 11.24 29.35 -10.12
N VAL A 987 10.61 30.49 -10.41
CA VAL A 987 9.25 30.61 -10.97
C VAL A 987 9.07 29.84 -12.30
N GLU A 988 10.10 29.80 -13.14
CA GLU A 988 10.13 29.10 -14.43
C GLU A 988 10.19 27.56 -14.32
N ARG A 989 10.34 27.03 -13.10
CA ARG A 989 10.34 25.59 -12.80
C ARG A 989 9.16 25.13 -11.96
N LEU A 990 8.45 26.04 -11.30
CA LEU A 990 7.40 25.70 -10.34
C LEU A 990 6.03 25.53 -11.02
N TRP A 991 5.40 24.37 -10.83
CA TRP A 991 4.06 24.03 -11.29
C TRP A 991 3.05 24.01 -10.13
N VAL A 992 1.77 24.21 -10.44
CA VAL A 992 0.70 24.23 -9.44
C VAL A 992 -0.27 23.08 -9.67
N ASN A 993 -0.30 22.12 -8.76
CA ASN A 993 -1.14 20.92 -8.84
C ASN A 993 -1.60 20.41 -7.46
N PRO A 994 -2.63 19.56 -7.40
CA PRO A 994 -2.94 18.76 -6.22
C PRO A 994 -1.85 17.73 -5.88
N ASP A 995 -1.90 17.13 -4.69
CA ASP A 995 -0.96 16.08 -4.27
C ASP A 995 -1.00 14.82 -5.15
N CYS A 996 -2.18 14.41 -5.65
CA CYS A 996 -2.36 13.19 -6.44
C CYS A 996 -3.66 13.27 -7.29
N GLY A 997 -4.05 12.17 -7.94
CA GLY A 997 -5.27 12.06 -8.75
C GLY A 997 -6.58 12.11 -7.93
N LEU A 998 -7.64 12.66 -8.52
CA LEU A 998 -8.88 13.04 -7.84
C LEU A 998 -9.94 11.91 -7.80
N LYS A 999 -9.60 10.71 -8.27
CA LYS A 999 -10.48 9.53 -8.42
C LYS A 999 -11.36 9.19 -7.21
N THR A 1000 -10.85 9.44 -6.00
CA THR A 1000 -11.52 9.05 -4.75
C THR A 1000 -12.35 10.17 -4.11
N ARG A 1001 -12.30 11.39 -4.66
CA ARG A 1001 -13.12 12.53 -4.22
C ARG A 1001 -14.45 12.58 -4.97
N GLY A 1002 -15.42 13.31 -4.41
CA GLY A 1002 -16.64 13.74 -5.08
C GLY A 1002 -16.43 14.99 -5.94
N SER A 1003 -17.45 15.32 -6.74
CA SER A 1003 -17.37 16.42 -7.71
C SER A 1003 -17.47 17.81 -7.08
N VAL A 1004 -18.13 17.94 -5.93
CA VAL A 1004 -18.40 19.24 -5.29
C VAL A 1004 -17.13 19.79 -4.64
N GLU A 1005 -16.44 18.96 -3.86
CA GLU A 1005 -15.17 19.33 -3.27
C GLU A 1005 -14.07 19.51 -4.32
N VAL A 1006 -14.10 18.74 -5.42
CA VAL A 1006 -13.14 18.90 -6.54
C VAL A 1006 -13.33 20.23 -7.26
N GLU A 1007 -14.55 20.63 -7.62
CA GLU A 1007 -14.77 21.92 -8.27
C GLU A 1007 -14.36 23.09 -7.36
N ALA A 1008 -14.64 23.00 -6.05
CA ALA A 1008 -14.28 24.04 -5.09
C ALA A 1008 -12.76 24.14 -4.87
N SER A 1009 -12.08 23.02 -4.62
CA SER A 1009 -10.63 23.00 -4.39
C SER A 1009 -9.84 23.43 -5.63
N LEU A 1010 -10.24 23.00 -6.83
CA LEU A 1010 -9.57 23.40 -8.07
C LEU A 1010 -9.82 24.87 -8.44
N ARG A 1011 -11.01 25.42 -8.11
CA ARG A 1011 -11.25 26.87 -8.22
C ARG A 1011 -10.28 27.65 -7.35
N ASN A 1012 -10.17 27.28 -6.08
CA ASN A 1012 -9.29 27.96 -5.13
C ASN A 1012 -7.80 27.84 -5.56
N LEU A 1013 -7.40 26.69 -6.13
CA LEU A 1013 -6.06 26.48 -6.68
C LEU A 1013 -5.73 27.42 -7.84
N VAL A 1014 -6.66 27.59 -8.80
CA VAL A 1014 -6.45 28.50 -9.93
C VAL A 1014 -6.51 29.97 -9.48
N GLU A 1015 -7.40 30.32 -8.55
CA GLU A 1015 -7.48 31.67 -7.98
C GLU A 1015 -6.20 32.04 -7.21
N ALA A 1016 -5.64 31.12 -6.43
CA ALA A 1016 -4.37 31.30 -5.72
C ALA A 1016 -3.18 31.44 -6.68
N ALA A 1017 -3.11 30.61 -7.73
CA ALA A 1017 -2.07 30.74 -8.76
C ALA A 1017 -2.16 32.10 -9.48
N LYS A 1018 -3.37 32.56 -9.82
CA LYS A 1018 -3.59 33.89 -10.42
C LYS A 1018 -3.21 35.04 -9.49
N LEU A 1019 -3.45 34.89 -8.19
CA LEU A 1019 -3.05 35.86 -7.18
C LEU A 1019 -1.53 35.97 -7.09
N VAL A 1020 -0.81 34.85 -6.96
CA VAL A 1020 0.66 34.84 -6.88
C VAL A 1020 1.31 35.26 -8.22
N ARG A 1021 0.73 34.90 -9.37
CA ARG A 1021 1.14 35.41 -10.70
C ARG A 1021 1.12 36.94 -10.81
N ALA A 1022 0.27 37.62 -10.05
CA ALA A 1022 0.20 39.09 -10.04
C ALA A 1022 1.22 39.76 -9.09
N GLU A 1023 1.96 38.97 -8.30
CA GLU A 1023 3.04 39.41 -7.41
C GLU A 1023 4.43 39.33 -8.06
N LEU A 1024 4.51 38.70 -9.25
CA LEU A 1024 5.72 38.39 -10.03
C LEU A 1024 5.96 39.40 -11.17
#